data_AF-G1CRQ1-F1
#
_entry.id   AF-G1CRQ1-F1
#
_cell.length_a   1.000
_cell.length_b   1.000
_cell.length_c   1.000
_cell.angle_alpha   90.00
_cell.angle_beta   90.00
_cell.angle_gamma   90.00
#
_symmetry.space_group_name_H-M   'P 1'
#
loop_
_entity.id
_entity.type
_entity.pdbx_description
1 polymer ?
#
loop_
_entity_poly.entity_id
_entity_poly.type
_entity_poly.pdbx_seq_one_letter_code
_entity_poly.pdbx_strand_id
1 'polypeptide(L)'
;MASVGQSAGFGGFAGVITGRHITTYSTGGTMRRRPPAITFFLIPLLLVLPHIVRPLAAKKSIKVKVYNLLFTNRAPRRSIETMGVGLNASFAARHWATAENVTVEIIPPPPRSVSTLKLLETAADQNKGEFFVVVGPMGDTRTLAVLPLLRQEDLVAFAPLTGSSAVRGWDPHFYFLTPAPNAELIALLRYAINRLRLLRVGFMYLQGVHFGDREYQETLKLMTRMGRRLCGVFTKMHAATVMRADEEFDSLWEEFVMTHPQGVIVFTPPIREALKFVRRVAMDARTRGVYVLAPSAMQFVIGATWRTAVEEAAVPYIPDRVIVAAPNPLASETKYHAVRRFQEDARSYLRYHPGVTAFNASDDFDHDDADGALMVSGWVIGEVLSQALSSRTWLESREAFVKSLYNQRRYVVDDLVFGNFGGECHGMAGERGASCLCNQGGNVVYMNSLGDDHRMIPLRDGITVFNIDRCSTIGVKVPTPLIVVVVLVVDDSAAVSAFFSLVVGITNADAIRSITNPDRVAFHSVVATSRNTYGRMQGELDTRSVTAVFGVVDLAMLSVGRVAFIEPITLSPKLSHPGRNVIHFSPTIEQQLFLLVGYIARDKKTTSLHMVTRGGDVPGIGSVFQKTIESLGGSMNGIVVPDNDTTLNEDLSPHGDTLVFGLTEADITTVAEHLDNHRGVRVFVSFFDVALLYSEFVKVFKKHPQAAERLLFATSLPHWADNNTTSETVKRFHEEMKDDESKWTPLALLGYATARAMESVVSRMGRVNSEELINGIFSQSVIVADDMWYGPFEDSCVPTTGFAAEGCAVNYGATHISVWSMARVLNPSVPPVTKAATPSMRYANRNRGSLSGKQLAGVIVGALSALVLFFVLLLVCTCLLGKGARDNENAPKEMVIPVTLIFTDIESSTAQWAAHPELMPDAVATHHRLIRTLISKYGCYEVKTVGDSFMIACKSPFAAAQLACDLQRCFLEHDWKTDVFDTSYREFERQHAEDDGDYVPPTGHLDPDVYSRLWNGLRVRVGIHTGLCDIRHDEVTKGYDYYGRTSNMAARTESIANGGQVLLSRSAYHALSTSEREQLNVTALGDVPLRGVPKPVKMYQLNAVPGRTFAALRLDNEAADDDGSSASFSDAGSVCGPLTGSSLMIASSLQAIFGTVCAAQREKLLNPVCERWRVSVPRKGNNGWEGVEFEDVIRRLSVKVGRVVDHCVSNSGEHSESTLRSASLIIISRHGGENSTNEA
;
A
#
# COMPACT_ATOMS: atom_id res chain seq x y z
N MET A 1 -47.05 -17.24 -33.88
CA MET A 1 -47.65 -18.38 -33.16
C MET A 1 -47.10 -18.33 -31.75
N ALA A 2 -47.92 -17.89 -30.79
CA ALA A 2 -48.46 -18.75 -29.72
C ALA A 2 -47.32 -19.22 -28.79
N SER A 3 -47.28 -18.98 -27.49
CA SER A 3 -48.32 -18.76 -26.48
C SER A 3 -47.58 -18.42 -25.17
N VAL A 4 -48.13 -17.61 -24.25
CA VAL A 4 -48.77 -18.10 -23.00
C VAL A 4 -47.82 -18.92 -22.11
N GLY A 5 -47.65 -18.67 -20.82
CA GLY A 5 -48.42 -17.88 -19.86
C GLY A 5 -47.69 -17.86 -18.53
N GLN A 6 -48.00 -16.87 -17.69
CA GLN A 6 -48.85 -17.04 -16.50
C GLN A 6 -48.12 -17.81 -15.39
N SER A 7 -47.75 -17.17 -14.29
CA SER A 7 -48.61 -16.64 -13.20
C SER A 7 -48.11 -17.36 -11.94
N ALA A 8 -48.17 -16.91 -10.70
CA ALA A 8 -48.54 -15.75 -9.91
C ALA A 8 -48.29 -16.30 -8.47
N GLY A 9 -48.03 -15.58 -7.39
CA GLY A 9 -48.15 -14.19 -7.03
C GLY A 9 -48.17 -14.11 -5.49
N PHE A 10 -48.08 -12.88 -4.99
CA PHE A 10 -48.33 -12.39 -3.62
C PHE A 10 -47.29 -12.71 -2.52
N GLY A 11 -46.83 -11.76 -1.70
CA GLY A 11 -47.05 -10.31 -1.50
C GLY A 11 -45.90 -9.82 -0.58
N GLY A 12 -45.62 -8.54 -0.28
CA GLY A 12 -46.25 -7.24 -0.54
C GLY A 12 -45.29 -6.13 -0.04
N PHE A 13 -45.55 -4.89 -0.47
CA PHE A 13 -45.30 -3.56 0.15
C PHE A 13 -44.07 -3.35 1.07
N ALA A 14 -43.25 -2.29 1.00
CA ALA A 14 -43.32 -0.96 0.36
C ALA A 14 -41.92 -0.29 0.44
N GLY A 15 -41.66 0.75 -0.37
CA GLY A 15 -40.62 1.75 -0.06
C GLY A 15 -39.73 2.21 -1.22
N VAL A 16 -40.35 2.87 -2.19
CA VAL A 16 -39.85 3.42 -3.46
C VAL A 16 -40.47 4.84 -3.47
N ILE A 17 -39.89 5.96 -3.89
CA ILE A 17 -38.71 6.23 -4.72
C ILE A 17 -38.45 7.76 -4.75
N THR A 18 -37.22 8.11 -5.13
CA THR A 18 -36.73 9.33 -5.78
C THR A 18 -37.65 9.91 -6.87
N GLY A 19 -37.80 11.22 -6.98
CA GLY A 19 -37.11 11.92 -8.08
C GLY A 19 -37.94 12.20 -9.35
N ARG A 20 -37.80 13.46 -9.77
CA ARG A 20 -37.87 14.04 -11.13
C ARG A 20 -39.18 14.15 -11.91
N HIS A 21 -39.35 15.38 -12.42
CA HIS A 21 -39.85 15.85 -13.72
C HIS A 21 -41.18 15.31 -14.26
N ILE A 22 -42.03 16.20 -14.76
CA ILE A 22 -42.17 16.49 -16.22
C ILE A 22 -43.32 17.51 -16.40
N THR A 23 -43.09 18.38 -17.38
CA THR A 23 -43.99 19.38 -17.97
C THR A 23 -45.21 18.75 -18.68
N THR A 24 -46.39 19.32 -18.38
CA THR A 24 -47.53 19.62 -19.27
C THR A 24 -48.02 18.58 -20.29
N TYR A 25 -49.31 18.20 -20.21
CA TYR A 25 -50.30 18.52 -21.25
C TYR A 25 -51.74 18.39 -20.72
N SER A 26 -52.60 19.16 -21.36
CA SER A 26 -54.00 19.48 -21.05
C SER A 26 -55.01 18.53 -21.71
N THR A 27 -56.19 18.42 -21.09
CA THR A 27 -57.57 18.45 -21.67
C THR A 27 -58.51 17.28 -21.35
N GLY A 28 -59.71 17.67 -20.87
CA GLY A 28 -61.02 17.03 -21.08
C GLY A 28 -61.35 15.81 -20.19
N GLY A 29 -62.46 15.71 -19.47
CA GLY A 29 -63.67 16.52 -19.40
C GLY A 29 -64.83 15.64 -18.93
N THR A 30 -65.43 16.02 -17.79
CA THR A 30 -66.86 15.91 -17.43
C THR A 30 -67.59 14.56 -17.44
N MET A 31 -68.19 14.15 -16.32
CA MET A 31 -69.58 14.53 -15.98
C MET A 31 -70.04 14.12 -14.57
N ARG A 32 -70.81 15.05 -14.01
CA ARG A 32 -71.57 15.12 -12.75
C ARG A 32 -72.45 13.90 -12.43
N ARG A 33 -72.67 13.66 -11.11
CA ARG A 33 -73.97 13.83 -10.44
C ARG A 33 -73.82 13.94 -8.91
N ARG A 34 -74.81 14.58 -8.30
CA ARG A 34 -74.79 15.42 -7.08
C ARG A 34 -75.46 14.72 -5.85
N PRO A 35 -75.48 15.36 -4.65
CA PRO A 35 -75.44 14.78 -3.29
C PRO A 35 -76.84 14.72 -2.62
N PRO A 36 -77.02 14.48 -1.29
CA PRO A 36 -76.87 15.49 -0.18
C PRO A 36 -76.52 14.81 1.19
N ALA A 37 -76.42 15.39 2.38
CA ALA A 37 -76.30 16.73 3.00
C ALA A 37 -75.88 16.51 4.49
N ILE A 38 -75.70 17.62 5.21
CA ILE A 38 -75.86 17.84 6.68
C ILE A 38 -74.54 17.84 7.50
N THR A 39 -74.19 18.78 8.38
CA THR A 39 -74.44 20.23 8.58
C THR A 39 -73.50 20.73 9.71
N PHE A 40 -73.25 22.05 9.76
CA PHE A 40 -72.86 22.89 10.91
C PHE A 40 -71.50 22.72 11.63
N PHE A 41 -70.56 23.62 11.30
CA PHE A 41 -70.05 24.66 12.22
C PHE A 41 -69.32 25.75 11.40
N LEU A 42 -69.99 26.88 11.16
CA LEU A 42 -69.46 28.02 10.40
C LEU A 42 -70.01 29.34 10.96
N ILE A 43 -69.62 29.67 12.19
CA ILE A 43 -69.75 30.99 12.86
C ILE A 43 -68.53 31.00 13.80
N PRO A 44 -67.40 31.72 13.59
CA PRO A 44 -67.25 33.05 12.99
C PRO A 44 -65.95 33.24 12.16
N LEU A 45 -66.01 33.27 10.82
CA LEU A 45 -64.85 33.67 9.98
C LEU A 45 -65.20 34.81 8.99
N LEU A 46 -66.29 35.53 9.27
CA LEU A 46 -66.88 36.56 8.41
C LEU A 46 -67.09 37.90 9.13
N LEU A 47 -66.20 38.22 10.06
CA LEU A 47 -66.04 39.56 10.62
C LEU A 47 -64.54 39.86 10.68
N VAL A 48 -64.08 40.67 9.71
CA VAL A 48 -62.83 41.45 9.58
C VAL A 48 -62.24 41.26 8.18
N LEU A 49 -62.86 41.94 7.21
CA LEU A 49 -62.27 42.39 5.93
C LEU A 49 -63.23 43.49 5.45
N PRO A 50 -63.11 44.70 6.03
CA PRO A 50 -62.28 45.71 5.39
C PRO A 50 -61.45 46.52 6.41
N HIS A 51 -60.43 47.20 5.90
CA HIS A 51 -59.40 47.98 6.61
C HIS A 51 -58.30 47.15 7.24
N ILE A 52 -57.21 46.98 6.48
CA ILE A 52 -55.94 47.65 6.75
C ILE A 52 -55.12 47.56 5.45
N VAL A 53 -55.22 48.61 4.62
CA VAL A 53 -54.03 49.11 3.92
C VAL A 53 -53.13 49.57 5.05
N ARG A 54 -52.21 48.71 5.48
CA ARG A 54 -51.00 49.16 6.16
C ARG A 54 -50.01 49.45 5.04
N PRO A 55 -49.30 50.59 5.11
CA PRO A 55 -48.38 50.96 4.04
C PRO A 55 -47.39 49.80 3.86
N LEU A 56 -46.91 49.58 2.63
CA LEU A 56 -45.52 49.19 2.51
C LEU A 56 -44.75 50.26 3.29
N ALA A 57 -44.41 49.98 4.55
CA ALA A 57 -43.28 50.64 5.16
C ALA A 57 -42.16 50.36 4.18
N ALA A 58 -41.75 51.38 3.43
CA ALA A 58 -40.65 51.29 2.49
C ALA A 58 -39.51 50.61 3.24
N LYS A 59 -39.26 49.33 2.93
CA LYS A 59 -38.28 48.52 3.65
C LYS A 59 -36.98 49.28 3.48
N LYS A 60 -36.46 49.85 4.58
CA LYS A 60 -35.30 50.74 4.58
C LYS A 60 -34.19 50.07 3.75
N SER A 61 -33.74 50.75 2.70
CA SER A 61 -32.66 50.26 1.86
C SER A 61 -31.41 50.14 2.71
N ILE A 62 -30.75 48.98 2.71
CA ILE A 62 -29.50 48.76 3.43
C ILE A 62 -28.36 49.12 2.47
N LYS A 63 -27.63 50.18 2.78
CA LYS A 63 -26.43 50.57 2.04
C LYS A 63 -25.20 50.00 2.75
N VAL A 64 -24.53 49.04 2.13
CA VAL A 64 -23.32 48.40 2.66
C VAL A 64 -22.08 49.10 2.09
N LYS A 65 -21.28 49.71 2.97
CA LYS A 65 -19.97 50.26 2.60
C LYS A 65 -18.95 49.12 2.55
N VAL A 66 -18.22 49.00 1.45
CA VAL A 66 -17.18 47.99 1.24
C VAL A 66 -15.83 48.69 1.13
N TYR A 67 -15.02 48.58 2.17
CA TYR A 67 -13.67 49.15 2.19
C TYR A 67 -12.69 48.22 1.48
N ASN A 68 -12.17 48.69 0.34
CA ASN A 68 -11.24 47.91 -0.47
C ASN A 68 -9.79 48.09 0.03
N LEU A 69 -9.26 47.05 0.69
CA LEU A 69 -7.89 46.96 1.18
C LEU A 69 -6.98 46.05 0.31
N LEU A 70 -7.39 45.73 -0.92
CA LEU A 70 -6.61 44.95 -1.89
C LEU A 70 -5.48 45.79 -2.53
N PHE A 71 -4.61 46.39 -1.70
CA PHE A 71 -3.49 47.19 -2.17
C PHE A 71 -2.24 46.97 -1.31
N THR A 72 -1.07 47.15 -1.91
CA THR A 72 0.22 47.12 -1.24
C THR A 72 1.22 48.07 -1.90
N ASN A 73 2.16 48.61 -1.13
CA ASN A 73 3.27 49.41 -1.67
C ASN A 73 4.32 48.55 -2.40
N ARG A 74 4.23 47.22 -2.29
CA ARG A 74 5.15 46.27 -2.94
C ARG A 74 4.72 45.86 -4.36
N ALA A 75 3.49 46.20 -4.77
CA ALA A 75 2.96 45.86 -6.09
C ALA A 75 2.95 47.08 -7.02
N PRO A 76 3.10 46.89 -8.35
CA PRO A 76 2.91 47.95 -9.33
C PRO A 76 1.52 48.62 -9.21
N ARG A 77 1.42 49.89 -9.57
CA ARG A 77 0.14 50.64 -9.48
C ARG A 77 -0.94 50.03 -10.35
N ARG A 78 -0.56 49.69 -11.58
CA ARG A 78 -1.43 49.04 -12.56
C ARG A 78 -2.07 47.76 -11.98
N SER A 79 -1.27 46.85 -11.44
CA SER A 79 -1.75 45.58 -10.88
C SER A 79 -2.72 45.71 -9.70
N ILE A 80 -2.69 46.81 -8.95
CA ILE A 80 -3.66 47.09 -7.88
C ILE A 80 -4.97 47.61 -8.48
N GLU A 81 -4.87 48.51 -9.45
CA GLU A 81 -6.02 49.06 -10.15
C GLU A 81 -6.78 47.95 -10.89
N THR A 82 -6.09 47.00 -11.52
CA THR A 82 -6.68 45.89 -12.28
C THR A 82 -7.58 45.01 -11.41
N MET A 83 -7.12 44.62 -10.22
CA MET A 83 -7.93 43.84 -9.28
C MET A 83 -9.17 44.61 -8.81
N GLY A 84 -9.04 45.92 -8.56
CA GLY A 84 -10.17 46.78 -8.22
C GLY A 84 -11.20 46.90 -9.35
N VAL A 85 -10.77 46.95 -10.60
CA VAL A 85 -11.65 46.96 -11.78
C VAL A 85 -12.50 45.69 -11.83
N GLY A 86 -11.89 44.52 -11.63
CA GLY A 86 -12.60 43.24 -11.57
C GLY A 86 -13.69 43.23 -10.50
N LEU A 87 -13.35 43.67 -9.29
CA LEU A 87 -14.29 43.78 -8.16
C LEU A 87 -15.47 44.69 -8.51
N ASN A 88 -15.19 45.88 -9.06
CA ASN A 88 -16.22 46.84 -9.43
C ASN A 88 -17.09 46.33 -10.58
N ALA A 89 -16.51 45.63 -11.55
CA ALA A 89 -17.25 45.07 -12.69
C ALA A 89 -18.33 44.08 -12.24
N SER A 90 -18.01 43.20 -11.27
CA SER A 90 -18.99 42.26 -10.70
C SER A 90 -20.19 42.96 -10.05
N PHE A 91 -19.95 44.03 -9.28
CA PHE A 91 -21.03 44.80 -8.66
C PHE A 91 -21.80 45.67 -9.67
N ALA A 92 -21.10 46.26 -10.64
CA ALA A 92 -21.72 47.08 -11.68
C ALA A 92 -22.65 46.27 -12.57
N ALA A 93 -22.30 45.02 -12.89
CA ALA A 93 -23.15 44.08 -13.62
C ALA A 93 -24.49 43.80 -12.91
N ARG A 94 -24.55 44.05 -11.59
CA ARG A 94 -25.78 43.94 -10.78
C ARG A 94 -26.38 45.29 -10.40
N HIS A 95 -25.98 46.36 -11.07
CA HIS A 95 -26.40 47.73 -10.74
C HIS A 95 -26.15 48.09 -9.27
N TRP A 96 -25.04 47.61 -8.70
CA TRP A 96 -24.65 47.83 -7.32
C TRP A 96 -25.65 47.30 -6.28
N ALA A 97 -26.51 46.34 -6.67
CA ALA A 97 -27.48 45.69 -5.79
C ALA A 97 -27.15 44.20 -5.61
N THR A 98 -27.17 43.71 -4.38
CA THR A 98 -26.90 42.27 -4.08
C THR A 98 -28.17 41.50 -3.74
N ALA A 99 -29.23 42.20 -3.33
CA ALA A 99 -30.56 41.67 -3.06
C ALA A 99 -31.60 42.80 -3.10
N GLU A 100 -32.88 42.46 -2.99
CA GLU A 100 -33.95 43.46 -2.92
C GLU A 100 -33.70 44.46 -1.78
N ASN A 101 -33.55 45.74 -2.14
CA ASN A 101 -33.25 46.84 -1.22
C ASN A 101 -31.92 46.67 -0.43
N VAL A 102 -30.90 46.01 -0.99
CA VAL A 102 -29.52 46.00 -0.47
C VAL A 102 -28.60 46.53 -1.56
N THR A 103 -27.95 47.66 -1.31
CA THR A 103 -27.02 48.31 -2.24
C THR A 103 -25.60 48.35 -1.68
N VAL A 104 -24.61 48.35 -2.57
CA VAL A 104 -23.19 48.33 -2.22
C VAL A 104 -22.53 49.63 -2.68
N GLU A 105 -21.71 50.21 -1.80
CA GLU A 105 -20.83 51.32 -2.11
C GLU A 105 -19.39 50.91 -1.82
N ILE A 106 -18.56 50.88 -2.87
CA ILE A 106 -17.14 50.55 -2.73
C ILE A 106 -16.37 51.82 -2.37
N ILE A 107 -15.67 51.76 -1.24
CA ILE A 107 -14.75 52.79 -0.78
C ILE A 107 -13.33 52.42 -1.25
N PRO A 108 -12.75 53.16 -2.21
CA PRO A 108 -11.42 52.85 -2.72
C PRO A 108 -10.34 53.14 -1.66
N PRO A 109 -9.16 52.50 -1.76
CA PRO A 109 -8.07 52.79 -0.86
C PRO A 109 -7.54 54.24 -1.04
N PRO A 110 -7.12 54.91 0.05
CA PRO A 110 -6.45 56.20 0.03
C PRO A 110 -5.03 56.08 -0.60
N PRO A 111 -4.31 57.21 -0.78
CA PRO A 111 -2.95 57.19 -1.32
C PRO A 111 -2.02 56.20 -0.60
N ARG A 112 -1.05 55.63 -1.35
CA ARG A 112 -0.11 54.58 -0.90
C ARG A 112 0.71 54.90 0.36
N SER A 113 0.75 56.16 0.80
CA SER A 113 1.43 56.62 2.01
C SER A 113 0.70 56.25 3.30
N VAL A 114 -0.60 55.94 3.25
CA VAL A 114 -1.40 55.59 4.42
C VAL A 114 -1.29 54.10 4.74
N SER A 115 -1.04 53.75 6.00
CA SER A 115 -0.99 52.35 6.43
C SER A 115 -2.38 51.70 6.41
N THR A 116 -2.44 50.41 6.08
CA THR A 116 -3.70 49.64 6.06
C THR A 116 -4.41 49.65 7.43
N LEU A 117 -3.64 49.59 8.52
CA LEU A 117 -4.18 49.68 9.87
C LEU A 117 -4.85 51.03 10.14
N LYS A 118 -4.17 52.15 9.81
CA LYS A 118 -4.70 53.51 10.02
C LYS A 118 -6.00 53.74 9.24
N LEU A 119 -6.06 53.20 8.03
CA LEU A 119 -7.26 53.25 7.18
C LEU A 119 -8.41 52.49 7.85
N LEU A 120 -8.16 51.27 8.35
CA LEU A 120 -9.18 50.48 9.02
C LEU A 120 -9.63 51.12 10.34
N GLU A 121 -8.73 51.71 11.13
CA GLU A 121 -9.08 52.52 12.32
C GLU A 121 -10.03 53.66 11.93
N THR A 122 -9.69 54.40 10.88
CA THR A 122 -10.50 55.51 10.38
C THR A 122 -11.87 55.02 9.91
N ALA A 123 -11.93 53.88 9.23
CA ALA A 123 -13.17 53.26 8.78
C ALA A 123 -14.04 52.80 9.96
N ALA A 124 -13.44 52.17 10.98
CA ALA A 124 -14.15 51.75 12.18
C ALA A 124 -14.73 52.96 12.93
N ASP A 125 -13.94 54.04 13.09
CA ASP A 125 -14.38 55.27 13.73
C ASP A 125 -15.50 55.99 12.96
N GLN A 126 -15.40 56.07 11.62
CA GLN A 126 -16.41 56.71 10.77
C GLN A 126 -17.74 55.95 10.71
N ASN A 127 -17.73 54.65 11.03
CA ASN A 127 -18.89 53.76 10.92
C ASN A 127 -19.26 53.13 12.28
N LYS A 128 -19.04 53.84 13.39
CA LYS A 128 -19.44 53.38 14.72
C LYS A 128 -20.94 53.08 14.76
N GLY A 129 -21.30 51.85 15.08
CA GLY A 129 -22.68 51.38 15.10
C GLY A 129 -23.31 51.09 13.72
N GLU A 130 -22.55 51.26 12.62
CA GLU A 130 -22.97 50.90 11.26
C GLU A 130 -22.28 49.61 10.78
N PHE A 131 -23.00 48.86 9.93
CA PHE A 131 -22.49 47.67 9.26
C PHE A 131 -21.66 48.05 8.02
N PHE A 132 -20.44 47.52 7.93
CA PHE A 132 -19.59 47.64 6.74
C PHE A 132 -18.74 46.39 6.57
N VAL A 133 -18.21 46.18 5.36
CA VAL A 133 -17.36 45.04 5.02
C VAL A 133 -15.96 45.51 4.64
N VAL A 134 -14.96 44.72 5.00
CA VAL A 134 -13.57 44.91 4.62
C VAL A 134 -13.20 43.84 3.60
N VAL A 135 -12.72 44.24 2.42
CA VAL A 135 -12.18 43.32 1.40
C VAL A 135 -10.66 43.43 1.39
N GLY A 136 -9.94 42.30 1.42
CA GLY A 136 -8.51 42.25 1.71
C GLY A 136 -8.25 42.11 3.23
N PRO A 137 -7.05 42.44 3.74
CA PRO A 137 -5.97 43.15 3.07
C PRO A 137 -5.05 42.27 2.19
N MET A 138 -4.16 42.91 1.43
CA MET A 138 -3.14 42.26 0.62
C MET A 138 -1.75 42.28 1.31
N GLY A 139 -1.17 41.11 1.56
CA GLY A 139 0.15 40.88 2.14
C GLY A 139 0.13 40.37 3.57
N ASP A 140 1.06 39.47 3.92
CA ASP A 140 1.08 38.73 5.19
C ASP A 140 1.21 39.66 6.42
N THR A 141 2.20 40.55 6.42
CA THR A 141 2.42 41.50 7.53
C THR A 141 1.22 42.42 7.77
N ARG A 142 0.57 42.87 6.69
CA ARG A 142 -0.61 43.75 6.78
C ARG A 142 -1.83 43.00 7.31
N THR A 143 -2.00 41.75 6.88
CA THR A 143 -3.06 40.86 7.34
C THR A 143 -2.95 40.61 8.84
N LEU A 144 -1.75 40.30 9.35
CA LEU A 144 -1.53 40.13 10.79
C LEU A 144 -1.73 41.44 11.57
N ALA A 145 -1.28 42.57 11.03
CA ALA A 145 -1.36 43.86 11.71
C ALA A 145 -2.82 44.33 11.97
N VAL A 146 -3.78 43.97 11.11
CA VAL A 146 -5.18 44.37 11.27
C VAL A 146 -5.98 43.44 12.19
N LEU A 147 -5.48 42.23 12.48
CA LEU A 147 -6.24 41.22 13.23
C LEU A 147 -6.74 41.69 14.61
N PRO A 148 -5.94 42.38 15.44
CA PRO A 148 -6.44 42.85 16.74
C PRO A 148 -7.63 43.80 16.59
N LEU A 149 -7.59 44.69 15.60
CA LEU A 149 -8.67 45.64 15.34
C LEU A 149 -9.92 44.94 14.76
N LEU A 150 -9.74 43.95 13.88
CA LEU A 150 -10.84 43.15 13.36
C LEU A 150 -11.61 42.45 14.49
N ARG A 151 -10.89 41.85 15.45
CA ARG A 151 -11.49 41.21 16.63
C ARG A 151 -12.18 42.21 17.56
N GLN A 152 -11.60 43.39 17.75
CA GLN A 152 -12.18 44.44 18.59
C GLN A 152 -13.49 45.00 18.02
N GLU A 153 -13.61 45.06 16.69
CA GLU A 153 -14.72 45.70 15.98
C GLU A 153 -15.73 44.69 15.40
N ASP A 154 -15.57 43.38 15.68
CA ASP A 154 -16.33 42.25 15.12
C ASP A 154 -16.37 42.22 13.59
N LEU A 155 -15.27 42.62 12.95
CA LEU A 155 -15.15 42.71 11.49
C LEU A 155 -14.47 41.49 10.89
N VAL A 156 -14.92 41.07 9.71
CA VAL A 156 -14.23 40.06 8.90
C VAL A 156 -13.47 40.72 7.76
N ALA A 157 -12.19 40.37 7.64
CA ALA A 157 -11.39 40.61 6.45
C ALA A 157 -11.76 39.56 5.39
N PHE A 158 -12.52 39.99 4.39
CA PHE A 158 -13.04 39.15 3.33
C PHE A 158 -12.06 39.05 2.16
N ALA A 159 -11.72 37.83 1.74
CA ALA A 159 -10.72 37.53 0.72
C ALA A 159 -9.33 38.21 0.95
N PRO A 160 -8.67 38.03 2.11
CA PRO A 160 -7.29 38.48 2.26
C PRO A 160 -6.38 37.74 1.27
N LEU A 161 -5.39 38.46 0.73
CA LEU A 161 -4.40 37.90 -0.19
C LEU A 161 -3.06 37.76 0.51
N THR A 162 -2.59 36.53 0.68
CA THR A 162 -1.45 36.21 1.54
C THR A 162 -0.52 35.24 0.83
N GLY A 163 0.79 35.39 1.03
CA GLY A 163 1.81 34.52 0.43
C GLY A 163 2.32 33.43 1.38
N SER A 164 2.01 33.50 2.68
CA SER A 164 2.44 32.50 3.66
C SER A 164 1.30 31.74 4.30
N SER A 165 1.54 30.45 4.55
CA SER A 165 0.66 29.59 5.34
C SER A 165 0.71 29.94 6.83
N ALA A 166 1.72 30.70 7.27
CA ALA A 166 1.84 31.17 8.65
C ALA A 166 0.68 32.09 9.08
N VAL A 167 0.00 32.73 8.13
CA VAL A 167 -1.15 33.63 8.39
C VAL A 167 -2.51 32.97 8.10
N ARG A 168 -2.52 31.69 7.70
CA ARG A 168 -3.72 30.92 7.28
C ARG A 168 -4.28 30.02 8.39
N GLY A 169 -4.13 30.41 9.65
CA GLY A 169 -4.75 29.72 10.78
C GLY A 169 -6.27 29.94 10.83
N TRP A 170 -6.97 29.11 11.61
CA TRP A 170 -8.38 29.36 11.91
C TRP A 170 -8.51 30.64 12.75
N ASP A 171 -9.24 31.60 12.21
CA ASP A 171 -9.77 32.77 12.91
C ASP A 171 -11.04 33.20 12.18
N PRO A 172 -12.18 33.38 12.87
CA PRO A 172 -13.43 33.76 12.23
C PRO A 172 -13.37 35.16 11.57
N HIS A 173 -12.39 36.00 11.90
CA HIS A 173 -12.22 37.33 11.31
C HIS A 173 -11.43 37.33 10.00
N PHE A 174 -10.99 36.17 9.50
CA PHE A 174 -10.39 36.02 8.18
C PHE A 174 -11.18 35.07 7.31
N TYR A 175 -11.50 35.47 6.07
CA TYR A 175 -12.29 34.64 5.15
C TYR A 175 -11.58 34.49 3.80
N PHE A 176 -10.80 33.41 3.61
CA PHE A 176 -9.93 33.27 2.45
C PHE A 176 -10.62 32.59 1.26
N LEU A 177 -10.53 33.20 0.08
CA LEU A 177 -11.06 32.64 -1.17
C LEU A 177 -9.98 31.99 -2.05
N THR A 178 -8.72 32.42 -1.92
CA THR A 178 -7.61 31.85 -2.69
C THR A 178 -7.08 30.57 -2.03
N PRO A 179 -6.47 29.66 -2.81
CA PRO A 179 -5.78 28.50 -2.27
C PRO A 179 -4.77 28.89 -1.18
N ALA A 180 -4.60 28.00 -0.21
CA ALA A 180 -3.55 28.19 0.80
C ALA A 180 -2.17 28.19 0.11
N PRO A 181 -1.19 29.01 0.56
CA PRO A 181 0.15 28.99 -0.02
C PRO A 181 0.83 27.61 0.02
N ASN A 182 0.56 26.80 1.05
CA ASN A 182 1.01 25.41 1.09
C ASN A 182 0.36 24.52 0.01
N ALA A 183 -0.87 24.84 -0.44
CA ALA A 183 -1.52 24.15 -1.55
C ALA A 183 -0.78 24.48 -2.87
N GLU A 184 -0.45 25.76 -3.09
CA GLU A 184 0.37 26.18 -4.24
C GLU A 184 1.76 25.55 -4.21
N LEU A 185 2.41 25.50 -3.05
CA LEU A 185 3.70 24.83 -2.86
C LEU A 185 3.63 23.35 -3.28
N ILE A 186 2.62 22.61 -2.78
CA ILE A 186 2.45 21.20 -3.12
C ILE A 186 2.22 21.02 -4.63
N ALA A 187 1.43 21.88 -5.26
CA ALA A 187 1.18 21.84 -6.70
C ALA A 187 2.47 22.08 -7.51
N LEU A 188 3.23 23.12 -7.19
CA LEU A 188 4.51 23.44 -7.85
C LEU A 188 5.55 22.33 -7.64
N LEU A 189 5.66 21.81 -6.42
CA LEU A 189 6.59 20.72 -6.11
C LEU A 189 6.23 19.43 -6.86
N ARG A 190 4.94 19.07 -6.90
CA ARG A 190 4.44 17.95 -7.69
C ARG A 190 4.72 18.14 -9.17
N TYR A 191 4.50 19.34 -9.71
CA TYR A 191 4.79 19.62 -11.12
C TYR A 191 6.28 19.48 -11.43
N ALA A 192 7.15 20.03 -10.57
CA ALA A 192 8.61 19.90 -10.71
C ALA A 192 9.09 18.43 -10.72
N ILE A 193 8.55 17.59 -9.83
CA ILE A 193 8.99 16.20 -9.68
C ILE A 193 8.31 15.26 -10.66
N ASN A 194 7.00 15.39 -10.85
CA ASN A 194 6.19 14.43 -11.61
C ASN A 194 6.16 14.76 -13.10
N ARG A 195 6.05 16.06 -13.45
CA ARG A 195 5.87 16.52 -14.82
C ARG A 195 7.19 16.94 -15.47
N LEU A 196 7.97 17.77 -14.79
CA LEU A 196 9.29 18.18 -15.29
C LEU A 196 10.39 17.13 -15.02
N ARG A 197 10.14 16.19 -14.10
CA ARG A 197 11.06 15.09 -13.73
C ARG A 197 12.44 15.58 -13.29
N LEU A 198 12.49 16.72 -12.59
CA LEU A 198 13.74 17.36 -12.20
C LEU A 198 14.50 16.49 -11.18
N LEU A 199 15.78 16.24 -11.44
CA LEU A 199 16.70 15.57 -10.50
C LEU A 199 17.17 16.54 -9.42
N ARG A 200 17.44 17.79 -9.81
CA ARG A 200 18.00 18.84 -8.94
C ARG A 200 17.02 20.00 -8.83
N VAL A 201 16.28 20.02 -7.73
CA VAL A 201 15.36 21.11 -7.37
C VAL A 201 16.02 21.96 -6.30
N GLY A 202 16.24 23.24 -6.60
CA GLY A 202 16.66 24.25 -5.64
C GLY A 202 15.46 24.94 -4.99
N PHE A 203 15.72 25.68 -3.92
CA PHE A 203 14.70 26.48 -3.24
C PHE A 203 15.24 27.88 -2.94
N MET A 204 14.40 28.89 -3.07
CA MET A 204 14.74 30.27 -2.74
C MET A 204 13.68 30.86 -1.81
N TYR A 205 14.14 31.38 -0.68
CA TYR A 205 13.32 32.14 0.27
C TYR A 205 14.17 33.13 1.06
N LEU A 206 13.54 34.14 1.65
CA LEU A 206 14.19 35.12 2.51
C LEU A 206 13.79 34.89 3.96
N GLN A 207 14.74 35.06 4.89
CA GLN A 207 14.49 34.89 6.32
C GLN A 207 13.95 36.20 6.93
N GLY A 208 13.02 36.06 7.88
CA GLY A 208 12.51 37.18 8.68
C GLY A 208 11.46 38.06 8.00
N VAL A 209 10.88 37.62 6.88
CA VAL A 209 9.89 38.41 6.10
C VAL A 209 8.45 37.87 6.17
N HIS A 210 8.18 36.87 7.03
CA HIS A 210 6.88 36.23 7.21
C HIS A 210 6.26 35.65 5.91
N PHE A 211 7.10 35.18 4.98
CA PHE A 211 6.72 34.50 3.75
C PHE A 211 7.94 33.73 3.21
N GLY A 212 7.82 32.40 3.19
CA GLY A 212 8.84 31.49 2.65
C GLY A 212 9.42 30.55 3.70
N ASP A 213 9.63 31.02 4.94
CA ASP A 213 10.21 30.20 6.01
C ASP A 213 9.39 28.93 6.29
N ARG A 214 8.06 29.07 6.43
CA ARG A 214 7.15 27.94 6.69
C ARG A 214 7.13 26.98 5.50
N GLU A 215 7.06 27.51 4.29
CA GLU A 215 7.00 26.75 3.06
C GLU A 215 8.30 26.00 2.76
N TYR A 216 9.46 26.57 3.11
CA TYR A 216 10.74 25.90 3.07
C TYR A 216 10.75 24.68 4.00
N GLN A 217 10.31 24.83 5.25
CA GLN A 217 10.25 23.73 6.22
C GLN A 217 9.29 22.61 5.76
N GLU A 218 8.13 22.96 5.20
CA GLU A 218 7.22 21.96 4.63
C GLU A 218 7.83 21.28 3.39
N THR A 219 8.56 22.01 2.55
CA THR A 219 9.31 21.44 1.41
C THR A 219 10.33 20.40 1.86
N LEU A 220 11.12 20.69 2.90
CA LEU A 220 12.10 19.74 3.44
C LEU A 220 11.43 18.44 3.91
N LYS A 221 10.29 18.55 4.61
CA LYS A 221 9.51 17.38 5.05
C LYS A 221 8.99 16.57 3.87
N LEU A 222 8.43 17.23 2.86
CA LEU A 222 7.89 16.57 1.66
C LEU A 222 9.00 15.88 0.86
N MET A 223 10.12 16.57 0.60
CA MET A 223 11.26 16.01 -0.12
C MET A 223 11.85 14.80 0.61
N THR A 224 12.05 14.89 1.92
CA THR A 224 12.60 13.78 2.73
C THR A 224 11.68 12.56 2.71
N ARG A 225 10.35 12.75 2.82
CA ARG A 225 9.37 11.66 2.70
C ARG A 225 9.46 10.98 1.32
N MET A 226 9.68 11.75 0.27
CA MET A 226 9.88 11.23 -1.09
C MET A 226 11.28 10.61 -1.31
N GLY A 227 12.16 10.59 -0.31
CA GLY A 227 13.54 10.11 -0.45
C GLY A 227 14.43 11.04 -1.28
N ARG A 228 14.09 12.33 -1.40
CA ARG A 228 14.81 13.34 -2.16
C ARG A 228 15.35 14.45 -1.25
N ARG A 229 16.30 15.22 -1.78
CA ARG A 229 16.85 16.42 -1.13
C ARG A 229 16.83 17.59 -2.12
N LEU A 230 16.81 18.81 -1.59
CA LEU A 230 17.05 20.00 -2.40
C LEU A 230 18.52 20.03 -2.83
N CYS A 231 18.81 20.41 -4.07
CA CYS A 231 20.19 20.49 -4.56
C CYS A 231 20.94 21.70 -3.98
N GLY A 232 20.23 22.81 -3.79
CA GLY A 232 20.76 24.05 -3.25
C GLY A 232 19.65 24.94 -2.72
N VAL A 233 19.99 25.78 -1.74
CA VAL A 233 19.05 26.71 -1.13
C VAL A 233 19.67 28.10 -1.17
N PHE A 234 19.01 29.02 -1.88
CA PHE A 234 19.36 30.43 -1.83
C PHE A 234 18.56 31.08 -0.71
N THR A 235 19.22 31.51 0.35
CA THR A 235 18.56 32.21 1.45
C THR A 235 19.42 33.33 2.01
N LYS A 236 18.75 34.38 2.48
CA LYS A 236 19.38 35.58 3.04
C LYS A 236 18.46 36.19 4.08
N MET A 237 19.04 36.69 5.18
CA MET A 237 18.32 37.48 6.17
C MET A 237 17.98 38.87 5.60
N HIS A 238 16.71 39.27 5.65
CA HIS A 238 16.32 40.60 5.19
C HIS A 238 16.75 41.66 6.21
N ALA A 239 17.81 42.41 5.92
CA ALA A 239 18.27 43.51 6.76
C ALA A 239 17.61 44.83 6.33
N ALA A 240 16.86 45.46 7.23
CA ALA A 240 16.19 46.74 6.98
C ALA A 240 17.15 47.95 6.82
N THR A 241 18.45 47.77 7.09
CA THR A 241 19.48 48.83 7.01
C THR A 241 20.83 48.29 6.55
N VAL A 242 21.50 49.09 5.69
CA VAL A 242 22.93 49.10 5.31
C VAL A 242 23.37 48.50 3.96
N MET A 243 24.15 49.32 3.26
CA MET A 243 24.73 49.24 1.90
C MET A 243 25.83 48.18 1.69
N ARG A 244 25.95 47.15 2.53
CA ARG A 244 26.89 46.00 2.33
C ARG A 244 26.24 44.80 1.60
N ALA A 245 25.06 45.01 1.02
CA ALA A 245 24.14 43.95 0.61
C ALA A 245 24.50 43.22 -0.71
N ASP A 246 25.33 43.79 -1.57
CA ASP A 246 25.60 43.24 -2.91
C ASP A 246 26.70 42.16 -2.92
N GLU A 247 27.82 42.36 -2.21
CA GLU A 247 28.90 41.35 -2.12
C GLU A 247 28.42 40.04 -1.47
N GLU A 248 27.66 40.13 -0.37
CA GLU A 248 27.06 38.97 0.29
C GLU A 248 26.06 38.24 -0.65
N PHE A 249 25.25 38.99 -1.40
CA PHE A 249 24.33 38.40 -2.37
C PHE A 249 25.08 37.65 -3.47
N ASP A 250 26.15 38.25 -4.00
CA ASP A 250 26.95 37.63 -5.06
C ASP A 250 27.68 36.38 -4.54
N SER A 251 28.19 36.40 -3.30
CA SER A 251 28.77 35.20 -2.66
C SER A 251 27.75 34.07 -2.52
N LEU A 252 26.55 34.36 -2.01
CA LEU A 252 25.47 33.38 -1.86
C LEU A 252 24.97 32.87 -3.22
N TRP A 253 24.99 33.73 -4.24
CA TRP A 253 24.63 33.37 -5.61
C TRP A 253 25.62 32.35 -6.17
N GLU A 254 26.92 32.59 -6.02
CA GLU A 254 27.94 31.66 -6.51
C GLU A 254 27.82 30.30 -5.82
N GLU A 255 27.63 30.25 -4.49
CA GLU A 255 27.39 28.99 -3.78
C GLU A 255 26.15 28.26 -4.33
N PHE A 256 25.05 28.97 -4.52
CA PHE A 256 23.81 28.40 -5.03
C PHE A 256 23.95 27.84 -6.45
N VAL A 257 24.57 28.59 -7.37
CA VAL A 257 24.70 28.16 -8.77
C VAL A 257 25.61 26.94 -8.91
N MET A 258 26.62 26.80 -8.05
CA MET A 258 27.50 25.62 -8.01
C MET A 258 26.75 24.32 -7.65
N THR A 259 25.51 24.40 -7.16
CA THR A 259 24.64 23.23 -6.97
C THR A 259 23.98 22.73 -8.27
N HIS A 260 24.18 23.44 -9.39
CA HIS A 260 23.68 23.13 -10.72
C HIS A 260 22.16 22.84 -10.76
N PRO A 261 21.30 23.72 -10.21
CA PRO A 261 19.86 23.48 -10.16
C PRO A 261 19.29 23.30 -11.57
N GLN A 262 18.32 22.39 -11.74
CA GLN A 262 17.54 22.26 -12.98
C GLN A 262 16.21 23.01 -12.90
N GLY A 263 15.69 23.18 -11.68
CA GLY A 263 14.59 24.09 -11.37
C GLY A 263 14.71 24.64 -9.96
N VAL A 264 14.06 25.77 -9.70
CA VAL A 264 14.08 26.47 -8.42
C VAL A 264 12.66 26.86 -8.04
N ILE A 265 12.24 26.47 -6.84
CA ILE A 265 10.99 26.98 -6.26
C ILE A 265 11.31 28.29 -5.55
N VAL A 266 10.70 29.39 -5.99
CA VAL A 266 10.90 30.75 -5.48
C VAL A 266 9.70 31.13 -4.63
N PHE A 267 9.81 30.95 -3.31
CA PHE A 267 8.72 31.16 -2.36
C PHE A 267 9.06 32.30 -1.40
N THR A 268 8.88 33.53 -1.87
CA THR A 268 9.31 34.76 -1.19
C THR A 268 8.37 35.92 -1.58
N PRO A 269 8.26 36.98 -0.76
CA PRO A 269 7.56 38.18 -1.19
C PRO A 269 8.30 38.86 -2.36
N PRO A 270 7.57 39.59 -3.23
CA PRO A 270 8.13 40.29 -4.39
C PRO A 270 8.86 41.57 -3.97
N ILE A 271 9.97 41.43 -3.25
CA ILE A 271 10.82 42.52 -2.79
C ILE A 271 12.15 42.55 -3.56
N ARG A 272 12.94 43.61 -3.36
CA ARG A 272 14.15 43.92 -4.15
C ARG A 272 15.09 42.72 -4.30
N GLU A 273 15.37 42.00 -3.23
CA GLU A 273 16.30 40.87 -3.20
C GLU A 273 15.76 39.66 -3.99
N ALA A 274 14.45 39.38 -3.88
CA ALA A 274 13.79 38.34 -4.66
C ALA A 274 13.81 38.66 -6.16
N LEU A 275 13.53 39.91 -6.53
CA LEU A 275 13.58 40.36 -7.92
C LEU A 275 15.02 40.33 -8.45
N LYS A 276 16.02 40.71 -7.63
CA LYS A 276 17.44 40.58 -7.98
C LYS A 276 17.81 39.12 -8.28
N PHE A 277 17.32 38.17 -7.48
CA PHE A 277 17.51 36.73 -7.72
C PHE A 277 16.88 36.29 -9.04
N VAL A 278 15.60 36.61 -9.29
CA VAL A 278 14.91 36.24 -10.55
C VAL A 278 15.64 36.83 -11.76
N ARG A 279 16.06 38.09 -11.69
CA ARG A 279 16.86 38.73 -12.76
C ARG A 279 18.17 37.98 -12.99
N ARG A 280 18.89 37.63 -11.93
CA ARG A 280 20.16 36.91 -12.04
C ARG A 280 19.97 35.50 -12.64
N VAL A 281 18.90 34.79 -12.27
CA VAL A 281 18.54 33.49 -12.90
C VAL A 281 18.36 33.63 -14.40
N ALA A 282 17.63 34.65 -14.85
CA ALA A 282 17.35 34.91 -16.26
C ALA A 282 18.60 35.30 -17.08
N MET A 283 19.52 36.05 -16.47
CA MET A 283 20.70 36.62 -17.15
C MET A 283 21.92 35.68 -17.15
N ASP A 284 22.16 34.93 -16.06
CA ASP A 284 23.37 34.12 -15.92
C ASP A 284 23.34 32.92 -16.87
N ALA A 285 24.42 32.75 -17.65
CA ALA A 285 24.54 31.68 -18.65
C ALA A 285 24.38 30.28 -18.06
N ARG A 286 24.72 30.09 -16.77
CA ARG A 286 24.62 28.81 -16.05
C ARG A 286 23.18 28.49 -15.65
N THR A 287 22.31 29.49 -15.50
CA THR A 287 20.94 29.32 -14.96
C THR A 287 19.82 29.74 -15.90
N ARG A 288 20.08 30.41 -17.01
CA ARG A 288 19.03 30.88 -17.94
C ARG A 288 18.11 29.78 -18.49
N GLY A 289 18.55 28.53 -18.47
CA GLY A 289 17.75 27.35 -18.86
C GLY A 289 17.01 26.66 -17.70
N VAL A 290 17.13 27.17 -16.48
CA VAL A 290 16.54 26.61 -15.25
C VAL A 290 15.06 26.97 -15.17
N TYR A 291 14.24 26.03 -14.72
CA TYR A 291 12.83 26.29 -14.44
C TYR A 291 12.69 27.13 -13.15
N VAL A 292 11.94 28.22 -13.19
CA VAL A 292 11.56 29.02 -12.03
C VAL A 292 10.08 28.74 -11.74
N LEU A 293 9.79 28.18 -10.57
CA LEU A 293 8.44 27.85 -10.11
C LEU A 293 8.07 28.79 -8.96
N ALA A 294 7.00 29.57 -9.10
CA ALA A 294 6.66 30.62 -8.14
C ALA A 294 5.16 30.60 -7.74
N PRO A 295 4.81 31.01 -6.52
CA PRO A 295 3.41 31.12 -6.09
C PRO A 295 2.70 32.30 -6.78
N SER A 296 1.37 32.31 -6.68
CA SER A 296 0.51 33.36 -7.23
C SER A 296 0.85 34.77 -6.72
N ALA A 297 1.39 34.86 -5.50
CA ALA A 297 1.88 36.12 -4.93
C ALA A 297 3.04 36.76 -5.73
N MET A 298 3.71 36.02 -6.61
CA MET A 298 4.77 36.52 -7.51
C MET A 298 4.25 36.86 -8.92
N GLN A 299 3.02 36.47 -9.26
CA GLN A 299 2.47 36.53 -10.62
C GLN A 299 2.53 37.92 -11.25
N PHE A 300 2.22 38.96 -10.46
CA PHE A 300 2.14 40.33 -10.96
C PHE A 300 3.50 41.02 -11.18
N VAL A 301 4.63 40.39 -10.80
CA VAL A 301 5.97 40.96 -11.03
C VAL A 301 6.89 40.05 -11.84
N ILE A 302 6.72 38.72 -11.75
CA ILE A 302 7.76 37.79 -12.21
C ILE A 302 7.92 37.81 -13.74
N GLY A 303 6.82 37.86 -14.50
CA GLY A 303 6.86 37.90 -15.96
C GLY A 303 7.53 39.18 -16.49
N ALA A 304 7.16 40.34 -15.94
CA ALA A 304 7.78 41.61 -16.30
C ALA A 304 9.27 41.64 -15.91
N THR A 305 9.60 41.16 -14.71
CA THR A 305 10.98 41.10 -14.22
C THR A 305 11.86 40.22 -15.11
N TRP A 306 11.35 39.06 -15.52
CA TRP A 306 12.05 38.13 -16.40
C TRP A 306 12.28 38.74 -17.79
N ARG A 307 11.22 39.29 -18.40
CA ARG A 307 11.30 39.95 -19.72
C ARG A 307 12.35 41.05 -19.72
N THR A 308 12.25 41.99 -18.79
CA THR A 308 13.19 43.10 -18.66
C THR A 308 14.63 42.61 -18.41
N ALA A 309 14.80 41.53 -17.64
CA ALA A 309 16.14 40.97 -17.41
C ALA A 309 16.78 40.40 -18.68
N VAL A 310 16.00 39.65 -19.46
CA VAL A 310 16.46 39.04 -20.72
C VAL A 310 16.80 40.12 -21.75
N GLU A 311 15.94 41.14 -21.86
CA GLU A 311 16.14 42.30 -22.74
C GLU A 311 17.41 43.09 -22.37
N GLU A 312 17.57 43.45 -21.09
CA GLU A 312 18.74 44.22 -20.63
C GLU A 312 20.06 43.47 -20.80
N ALA A 313 20.07 42.15 -20.59
CA ALA A 313 21.28 41.34 -20.74
C ALA A 313 21.55 40.91 -22.19
N ALA A 314 20.65 41.23 -23.13
CA ALA A 314 20.73 40.82 -24.53
C ALA A 314 20.95 39.30 -24.70
N VAL A 315 20.32 38.49 -23.84
CA VAL A 315 20.41 37.02 -23.89
C VAL A 315 19.19 36.42 -24.61
N PRO A 316 19.32 35.25 -25.25
CA PRO A 316 18.17 34.57 -25.85
C PRO A 316 17.09 34.23 -24.82
N TYR A 317 15.86 34.62 -25.09
CA TYR A 317 14.68 34.20 -24.34
C TYR A 317 14.43 32.70 -24.56
N ILE A 318 14.18 31.96 -23.47
CA ILE A 318 13.81 30.56 -23.52
C ILE A 318 12.39 30.44 -22.96
N PRO A 319 11.39 30.03 -23.78
CA PRO A 319 10.02 29.89 -23.34
C PRO A 319 9.88 28.78 -22.29
N ASP A 320 8.77 28.85 -21.56
CA ASP A 320 8.34 27.85 -20.60
C ASP A 320 9.29 27.60 -19.42
N ARG A 321 10.17 28.56 -19.14
CA ARG A 321 11.07 28.51 -17.98
C ARG A 321 10.44 29.08 -16.73
N VAL A 322 9.47 29.98 -16.83
CA VAL A 322 8.80 30.57 -15.67
C VAL A 322 7.42 29.97 -15.54
N ILE A 323 7.18 29.27 -14.43
CA ILE A 323 5.91 28.64 -14.08
C ILE A 323 5.37 29.31 -12.82
N VAL A 324 4.11 29.73 -12.86
CA VAL A 324 3.49 30.48 -11.78
C VAL A 324 2.17 29.84 -11.41
N ALA A 325 1.98 29.56 -10.12
CA ALA A 325 0.69 29.16 -9.59
C ALA A 325 -0.31 30.33 -9.66
N ALA A 326 -1.59 30.05 -9.78
CA ALA A 326 -2.65 31.05 -9.85
C ALA A 326 -3.90 30.55 -9.11
N PRO A 327 -4.66 31.47 -8.46
CA PRO A 327 -5.87 31.12 -7.71
C PRO A 327 -7.10 30.95 -8.61
N ASN A 328 -7.02 31.35 -9.88
CA ASN A 328 -8.10 31.30 -10.86
C ASN A 328 -7.56 31.08 -12.30
N PRO A 329 -8.43 30.70 -13.25
CA PRO A 329 -8.10 30.66 -14.67
C PRO A 329 -7.64 32.03 -15.20
N LEU A 330 -6.93 32.01 -16.34
CA LEU A 330 -6.61 33.24 -17.06
C LEU A 330 -7.86 33.85 -17.70
N ALA A 331 -7.85 35.17 -17.91
CA ALA A 331 -8.93 35.89 -18.58
C ALA A 331 -9.19 35.42 -20.02
N SER A 332 -8.20 34.80 -20.66
CA SER A 332 -8.25 34.24 -22.01
C SER A 332 -8.86 32.83 -22.07
N GLU A 333 -9.05 32.13 -20.94
CA GLU A 333 -9.57 30.75 -20.90
C GLU A 333 -11.10 30.66 -20.99
N THR A 334 -11.67 30.95 -22.15
CA THR A 334 -13.13 30.95 -22.41
C THR A 334 -13.81 29.59 -22.32
N LYS A 335 -13.05 28.51 -22.11
CA LYS A 335 -13.60 27.18 -21.77
C LYS A 335 -14.39 27.23 -20.46
N TYR A 336 -14.06 28.15 -19.55
CA TYR A 336 -14.81 28.35 -18.32
C TYR A 336 -16.00 29.29 -18.54
N HIS A 337 -17.16 28.92 -18.00
CA HIS A 337 -18.36 29.75 -18.01
C HIS A 337 -18.16 31.03 -17.19
N ALA A 338 -17.52 30.93 -16.02
CA ALA A 338 -17.18 32.07 -15.18
C ALA A 338 -16.31 33.10 -15.92
N VAL A 339 -15.32 32.64 -16.70
CA VAL A 339 -14.42 33.53 -17.45
C VAL A 339 -15.17 34.25 -18.57
N ARG A 340 -16.06 33.57 -19.30
CA ARG A 340 -16.89 34.21 -20.34
C ARG A 340 -17.76 35.31 -19.75
N ARG A 341 -18.41 35.04 -18.62
CA ARG A 341 -19.25 36.03 -17.93
C ARG A 341 -18.43 37.18 -17.36
N PHE A 342 -17.27 36.90 -16.76
CA PHE A 342 -16.31 37.93 -16.36
C PHE A 342 -15.96 38.86 -17.52
N GLN A 343 -15.67 38.32 -18.71
CA GLN A 343 -15.31 39.15 -19.86
C GLN A 343 -16.47 40.09 -20.26
N GLU A 344 -17.72 39.63 -20.19
CA GLU A 344 -18.90 40.46 -20.45
C GLU A 344 -19.05 41.59 -19.42
N ASP A 345 -18.97 41.24 -18.13
CA ASP A 345 -19.09 42.19 -17.01
C ASP A 345 -17.97 43.25 -17.06
N ALA A 346 -16.72 42.82 -17.28
CA ALA A 346 -15.56 43.69 -17.34
C ALA A 346 -15.61 44.65 -18.54
N ARG A 347 -15.93 44.15 -19.74
CA ARG A 347 -16.09 44.99 -20.94
C ARG A 347 -17.20 46.01 -20.75
N SER A 348 -18.34 45.60 -20.17
CA SER A 348 -19.45 46.50 -19.86
C SER A 348 -19.01 47.60 -18.91
N TYR A 349 -18.34 47.25 -17.80
CA TYR A 349 -17.86 48.21 -16.82
C TYR A 349 -16.87 49.23 -17.42
N LEU A 350 -15.87 48.76 -18.19
CA LEU A 350 -14.87 49.61 -18.82
C LEU A 350 -15.47 50.59 -19.83
N ARG A 351 -16.50 50.19 -20.59
CA ARG A 351 -17.22 51.09 -21.52
C ARG A 351 -17.89 52.27 -20.81
N TYR A 352 -18.44 52.05 -19.61
CA TYR A 352 -19.13 53.08 -18.84
C TYR A 352 -18.22 53.85 -17.86
N HIS A 353 -16.94 53.46 -17.74
CA HIS A 353 -15.97 54.09 -16.85
C HIS A 353 -14.64 54.40 -17.58
N PRO A 354 -14.64 55.26 -18.61
CA PRO A 354 -13.46 55.55 -19.44
C PRO A 354 -12.31 56.25 -18.68
N GLY A 355 -12.54 56.70 -17.44
CA GLY A 355 -11.51 57.28 -16.57
C GLY A 355 -10.57 56.25 -15.91
N VAL A 356 -10.82 54.96 -16.10
CA VAL A 356 -9.93 53.87 -15.64
C VAL A 356 -8.78 53.72 -16.65
N THR A 357 -7.61 54.27 -16.35
CA THR A 357 -6.49 54.37 -17.32
C THR A 357 -5.68 53.09 -17.50
N ALA A 358 -5.91 52.05 -16.70
CA ALA A 358 -5.14 50.81 -16.74
C ALA A 358 -5.43 49.93 -17.97
N PHE A 359 -6.60 50.11 -18.60
CA PHE A 359 -7.09 49.38 -19.76
C PHE A 359 -8.04 50.24 -20.59
N ASN A 360 -8.04 50.09 -21.93
CA ASN A 360 -9.04 50.72 -22.78
C ASN A 360 -10.32 49.86 -22.89
N ALA A 361 -11.41 50.43 -23.40
CA ALA A 361 -12.68 49.73 -23.62
C ALA A 361 -12.59 48.62 -24.71
N SER A 362 -11.51 48.58 -25.47
CA SER A 362 -11.15 47.52 -26.43
C SER A 362 -10.28 46.46 -25.75
N ASP A 363 -10.74 45.20 -25.73
CA ASP A 363 -10.09 43.91 -25.38
C ASP A 363 -8.60 43.88 -24.95
N ASP A 364 -8.16 44.68 -23.98
CA ASP A 364 -6.75 44.67 -23.55
C ASP A 364 -6.48 43.61 -22.46
N PHE A 365 -7.47 43.29 -21.62
CA PHE A 365 -7.27 42.47 -20.42
C PHE A 365 -7.29 40.95 -20.67
N ASP A 366 -7.89 40.49 -21.76
CA ASP A 366 -7.78 39.11 -22.25
C ASP A 366 -6.55 38.90 -23.16
N HIS A 367 -5.78 39.98 -23.39
CA HIS A 367 -4.48 39.98 -24.06
C HIS A 367 -3.31 40.21 -23.10
N ASP A 368 -3.52 40.90 -21.97
CA ASP A 368 -2.57 41.04 -20.86
C ASP A 368 -2.85 39.98 -19.78
N ASP A 369 -2.34 38.75 -19.96
CA ASP A 369 -2.77 37.59 -19.16
C ASP A 369 -2.46 37.72 -17.66
N ALA A 370 -1.41 38.46 -17.28
CA ALA A 370 -1.07 38.67 -15.87
C ALA A 370 -2.05 39.63 -15.19
N ASP A 371 -2.33 40.79 -15.81
CA ASP A 371 -3.27 41.76 -15.25
C ASP A 371 -4.73 41.28 -15.39
N GLY A 372 -5.06 40.58 -16.49
CA GLY A 372 -6.34 39.93 -16.70
C GLY A 372 -6.66 38.88 -15.64
N ALA A 373 -5.69 38.07 -15.24
CA ALA A 373 -5.87 37.11 -14.15
C ALA A 373 -6.19 37.79 -12.80
N LEU A 374 -5.60 38.96 -12.53
CA LEU A 374 -5.93 39.76 -11.33
C LEU A 374 -7.34 40.36 -11.40
N MET A 375 -7.77 40.78 -12.60
CA MET A 375 -9.16 41.21 -12.81
C MET A 375 -10.14 40.07 -12.54
N VAL A 376 -9.84 38.85 -13.00
CA VAL A 376 -10.64 37.66 -12.68
C VAL A 376 -10.67 37.43 -11.17
N SER A 377 -9.53 37.52 -10.46
CA SER A 377 -9.49 37.41 -8.99
C SER A 377 -10.42 38.44 -8.32
N GLY A 378 -10.35 39.70 -8.73
CA GLY A 378 -11.20 40.77 -8.21
C GLY A 378 -12.69 40.52 -8.48
N TRP A 379 -13.02 40.09 -9.69
CA TRP A 379 -14.39 39.77 -10.09
C TRP A 379 -14.97 38.62 -9.26
N VAL A 380 -14.20 37.53 -9.09
CA VAL A 380 -14.58 36.40 -8.22
C VAL A 380 -14.86 36.86 -6.79
N ILE A 381 -14.02 37.74 -6.22
CA ILE A 381 -14.27 38.31 -4.88
C ILE A 381 -15.61 39.04 -4.83
N GLY A 382 -15.93 39.83 -5.87
CA GLY A 382 -17.22 40.52 -6.00
C GLY A 382 -18.41 39.57 -6.14
N GLU A 383 -18.28 38.49 -6.91
CA GLU A 383 -19.31 37.47 -7.10
C GLU A 383 -19.64 36.77 -5.78
N VAL A 384 -18.61 36.31 -5.07
CA VAL A 384 -18.75 35.60 -3.80
C VAL A 384 -19.29 36.54 -2.72
N LEU A 385 -18.79 37.77 -2.65
CA LEU A 385 -19.28 38.77 -1.69
C LEU A 385 -20.74 39.15 -1.98
N SER A 386 -21.14 39.27 -3.24
CA SER A 386 -22.54 39.52 -3.61
C SER A 386 -23.47 38.42 -3.10
N GLN A 387 -23.05 37.16 -3.19
CA GLN A 387 -23.79 36.03 -2.62
C GLN A 387 -23.79 36.06 -1.08
N ALA A 388 -22.70 36.47 -0.44
CA ALA A 388 -22.62 36.65 1.01
C ALA A 388 -23.57 37.73 1.53
N LEU A 389 -23.73 38.82 0.78
CA LEU A 389 -24.59 39.98 1.08
C LEU A 389 -26.05 39.82 0.64
N SER A 390 -26.47 38.63 0.20
CA SER A 390 -27.79 38.41 -0.40
C SER A 390 -28.95 38.34 0.60
N SER A 391 -28.69 38.12 1.90
CA SER A 391 -29.75 38.07 2.93
C SER A 391 -29.68 39.24 3.88
N ARG A 392 -30.80 39.96 3.99
CA ARG A 392 -30.98 41.06 4.95
C ARG A 392 -30.82 40.62 6.41
N THR A 393 -31.24 39.39 6.75
CA THR A 393 -31.13 38.87 8.12
C THR A 393 -29.69 38.73 8.58
N TRP A 394 -28.76 38.54 7.64
CA TRP A 394 -27.33 38.41 7.94
C TRP A 394 -26.61 39.77 8.00
N LEU A 395 -27.29 40.87 7.64
CA LEU A 395 -26.71 42.21 7.62
C LEU A 395 -27.21 43.09 8.78
N GLU A 396 -27.93 42.51 9.74
CA GLU A 396 -28.48 43.22 10.90
C GLU A 396 -27.39 43.71 11.86
N SER A 397 -26.28 42.97 11.96
CA SER A 397 -25.11 43.32 12.75
C SER A 397 -23.83 42.72 12.15
N ARG A 398 -22.67 43.22 12.58
CA ARG A 398 -21.37 42.66 12.17
C ARG A 398 -21.22 41.21 12.62
N GLU A 399 -21.61 40.90 13.85
CA GLU A 399 -21.63 39.54 14.40
C GLU A 399 -22.52 38.59 13.59
N ALA A 400 -23.74 39.03 13.22
CA ALA A 400 -24.66 38.22 12.41
C ALA A 400 -24.05 37.87 11.04
N PHE A 401 -23.34 38.82 10.44
CA PHE A 401 -22.65 38.60 9.17
C PHE A 401 -21.52 37.58 9.30
N VAL A 402 -20.63 37.76 10.30
CA VAL A 402 -19.53 36.82 10.59
C VAL A 402 -20.08 35.41 10.81
N LYS A 403 -21.09 35.25 11.68
CA LYS A 403 -21.71 33.96 11.94
C LYS A 403 -22.32 33.34 10.68
N SER A 404 -22.92 34.16 9.82
CA SER A 404 -23.51 33.68 8.57
C SER A 404 -22.46 33.09 7.63
N LEU A 405 -21.24 33.62 7.59
CA LEU A 405 -20.18 33.17 6.69
C LEU A 405 -19.73 31.74 7.00
N TYR A 406 -19.78 31.34 8.27
CA TYR A 406 -19.32 30.03 8.76
C TYR A 406 -20.46 29.06 9.05
N ASN A 407 -21.66 29.31 8.52
CA ASN A 407 -22.78 28.39 8.63
C ASN A 407 -22.81 27.38 7.46
N GLN A 408 -21.77 26.54 7.37
CA GLN A 408 -21.60 25.49 6.34
C GLN A 408 -21.77 26.02 4.90
N ARG A 409 -21.13 27.15 4.58
CA ARG A 409 -21.29 27.81 3.29
C ARG A 409 -20.43 27.19 2.19
N ARG A 410 -20.98 27.18 0.99
CA ARG A 410 -20.30 26.94 -0.28
C ARG A 410 -20.84 27.93 -1.29
N TYR A 411 -19.96 28.53 -2.08
CA TYR A 411 -20.34 29.40 -3.18
C TYR A 411 -20.02 28.73 -4.49
N VAL A 412 -20.93 28.88 -5.45
CA VAL A 412 -20.75 28.43 -6.82
C VAL A 412 -20.86 29.67 -7.70
N VAL A 413 -19.78 29.97 -8.42
CA VAL A 413 -19.71 31.05 -9.39
C VAL A 413 -19.57 30.38 -10.75
N ASP A 414 -20.71 30.14 -11.39
CA ASP A 414 -20.81 29.34 -12.61
C ASP A 414 -20.15 27.96 -12.44
N ASP A 415 -18.95 27.75 -13.00
CA ASP A 415 -18.17 26.53 -12.93
C ASP A 415 -17.00 26.57 -11.91
N LEU A 416 -16.91 27.64 -11.11
CA LEU A 416 -15.93 27.78 -10.01
C LEU A 416 -16.62 27.56 -8.65
N VAL A 417 -15.95 26.82 -7.76
CA VAL A 417 -16.49 26.46 -6.43
C VAL A 417 -15.55 26.96 -5.33
N PHE A 418 -16.12 27.65 -4.34
CA PHE A 418 -15.41 28.18 -3.17
C PHE A 418 -16.04 27.69 -1.87
N GLY A 419 -15.19 27.25 -0.95
CA GLY A 419 -15.59 26.57 0.29
C GLY A 419 -15.27 25.07 0.23
N ASN A 420 -15.72 24.27 1.19
CA ASN A 420 -16.66 24.60 2.26
C ASN A 420 -16.08 25.50 3.35
N PHE A 421 -16.90 26.40 3.86
CA PHE A 421 -16.61 27.22 5.03
C PHE A 421 -17.47 26.78 6.20
N GLY A 422 -16.92 26.73 7.40
CA GLY A 422 -17.72 26.38 8.55
C GLY A 422 -17.08 26.71 9.89
N GLY A 423 -17.93 26.92 10.90
CA GLY A 423 -17.53 27.39 12.22
C GLY A 423 -17.22 26.24 13.17
N GLU A 424 -17.44 26.49 14.45
CA GLU A 424 -17.40 25.42 15.45
C GLU A 424 -18.47 24.37 15.15
N CYS A 425 -18.08 23.10 15.16
CA CYS A 425 -18.97 21.97 15.05
C CYS A 425 -19.28 21.41 16.43
N HIS A 426 -20.55 21.14 16.71
CA HIS A 426 -20.98 20.49 17.93
C HIS A 426 -21.41 19.03 17.66
N GLY A 427 -21.14 18.15 18.63
CA GLY A 427 -21.47 16.73 18.54
C GLY A 427 -20.85 16.04 17.32
N MET A 428 -21.63 15.21 16.64
CA MET A 428 -21.19 14.36 15.52
C MET A 428 -21.13 15.09 14.16
N ALA A 429 -21.28 16.42 14.11
CA ALA A 429 -21.40 17.15 12.85
C ALA A 429 -20.12 17.02 11.99
N GLY A 430 -18.94 17.16 12.59
CA GLY A 430 -17.67 17.01 11.87
C GLY A 430 -17.45 15.58 11.35
N GLU A 431 -17.78 14.58 12.16
CA GLU A 431 -17.68 13.16 11.75
C GLU A 431 -18.65 12.80 10.62
N ARG A 432 -19.73 13.56 10.45
CA ARG A 432 -20.70 13.41 9.36
C ARG A 432 -20.40 14.30 8.15
N GLY A 433 -19.21 14.89 8.09
CA GLY A 433 -18.73 15.64 6.92
C GLY A 433 -19.03 17.14 6.94
N ALA A 434 -19.46 17.71 8.08
CA ALA A 434 -19.50 19.16 8.23
C ALA A 434 -18.06 19.73 8.23
N SER A 435 -17.86 20.87 7.57
CA SER A 435 -16.57 21.55 7.59
C SER A 435 -16.46 22.35 8.88
N CYS A 436 -15.51 22.00 9.73
CA CYS A 436 -15.35 22.59 11.05
C CYS A 436 -14.11 23.48 11.09
N LEU A 437 -14.22 24.63 11.77
CA LEU A 437 -13.14 25.59 11.95
C LEU A 437 -12.45 25.90 10.62
N CYS A 438 -13.25 26.13 9.58
CA CYS A 438 -12.79 26.33 8.23
C CYS A 438 -13.09 27.69 7.63
N ASN A 439 -12.00 28.44 7.40
CA ASN A 439 -11.99 29.75 6.77
C ASN A 439 -11.23 29.79 5.44
N GLN A 440 -10.92 28.64 4.84
CA GLN A 440 -10.15 28.52 3.60
C GLN A 440 -11.00 27.86 2.52
N GLY A 441 -11.47 28.64 1.55
CA GLY A 441 -12.36 28.14 0.51
C GLY A 441 -11.73 27.88 -0.85
N GLY A 442 -10.47 28.29 -1.07
CA GLY A 442 -9.78 28.05 -2.33
C GLY A 442 -9.20 26.64 -2.36
N ASN A 443 -9.72 25.78 -3.23
CA ASN A 443 -9.33 24.37 -3.32
C ASN A 443 -8.72 23.98 -4.67
N VAL A 444 -8.61 24.92 -5.62
CA VAL A 444 -8.05 24.67 -6.95
C VAL A 444 -6.87 25.57 -7.19
N VAL A 445 -5.71 24.98 -7.50
CA VAL A 445 -4.52 25.69 -7.94
C VAL A 445 -4.38 25.53 -9.45
N TYR A 446 -4.35 26.64 -10.16
CA TYR A 446 -4.03 26.72 -11.57
C TYR A 446 -2.52 26.99 -11.72
N MET A 447 -1.93 26.60 -12.84
CA MET A 447 -0.52 26.89 -13.14
C MET A 447 -0.40 27.37 -14.58
N ASN A 448 0.35 28.44 -14.74
CA ASN A 448 0.60 29.09 -16.02
C ASN A 448 2.10 29.14 -16.29
N SER A 449 2.45 29.14 -17.56
CA SER A 449 3.82 29.22 -18.06
C SER A 449 4.03 30.52 -18.82
N LEU A 450 5.22 31.10 -18.77
CA LEU A 450 5.59 32.22 -19.62
C LEU A 450 6.01 31.69 -21.01
N GLY A 451 5.14 31.88 -22.01
CA GLY A 451 5.30 31.38 -23.38
C GLY A 451 6.21 32.24 -24.26
N ASP A 452 6.30 31.91 -25.55
CA ASP A 452 7.20 32.52 -26.54
C ASP A 452 7.08 34.05 -26.70
N ASP A 453 5.87 34.57 -26.56
CA ASP A 453 5.51 35.98 -26.68
C ASP A 453 5.61 36.74 -25.34
N HIS A 454 6.22 36.14 -24.33
CA HIS A 454 6.27 36.63 -22.95
C HIS A 454 4.88 36.81 -22.32
N ARG A 455 3.88 36.07 -22.80
CA ARG A 455 2.54 36.00 -22.23
C ARG A 455 2.38 34.76 -21.36
N MET A 456 1.44 34.82 -20.42
CA MET A 456 1.11 33.67 -19.59
C MET A 456 0.17 32.75 -20.36
N ILE A 457 0.54 31.49 -20.49
CA ILE A 457 -0.28 30.45 -21.11
C ILE A 457 -0.65 29.39 -20.06
N PRO A 458 -1.87 28.83 -20.08
CA PRO A 458 -2.24 27.79 -19.13
C PRO A 458 -1.44 26.52 -19.41
N LEU A 459 -0.89 25.90 -18.36
CA LEU A 459 -0.15 24.65 -18.51
C LEU A 459 -1.09 23.47 -18.74
N ARG A 460 -0.69 22.59 -19.66
CA ARG A 460 -1.32 21.26 -19.81
C ARG A 460 -1.11 20.48 -18.51
N ASP A 461 -2.19 19.90 -17.98
CA ASP A 461 -2.21 19.24 -16.66
C ASP A 461 -1.74 20.18 -15.52
N GLY A 462 -1.86 21.50 -15.72
CA GLY A 462 -1.47 22.54 -14.76
C GLY A 462 -2.47 22.81 -13.65
N ILE A 463 -3.46 21.92 -13.43
CA ILE A 463 -4.54 22.12 -12.48
C ILE A 463 -4.43 21.09 -11.37
N THR A 464 -4.35 21.55 -10.12
CA THR A 464 -4.38 20.69 -8.93
C THR A 464 -5.61 21.01 -8.11
N VAL A 465 -6.45 20.01 -7.89
CA VAL A 465 -7.65 20.10 -7.04
C VAL A 465 -7.36 19.42 -5.70
N PHE A 466 -7.60 20.12 -4.60
CA PHE A 466 -7.48 19.60 -3.23
C PHE A 466 -8.86 19.19 -2.71
N ASN A 467 -8.89 18.12 -1.91
CA ASN A 467 -10.15 17.61 -1.35
C ASN A 467 -10.75 18.63 -0.35
N ILE A 468 -12.03 18.93 -0.53
CA ILE A 468 -12.84 19.87 0.25
C ILE A 468 -13.12 19.37 1.68
N ASP A 469 -12.94 18.07 1.95
CA ASP A 469 -13.14 17.47 3.28
C ASP A 469 -12.17 17.99 4.35
N ARG A 470 -11.07 18.65 3.94
CA ARG A 470 -10.09 19.26 4.83
C ARG A 470 -10.02 20.75 4.60
N CYS A 471 -10.02 21.52 5.68
CA CYS A 471 -9.88 22.97 5.56
C CYS A 471 -8.46 23.41 5.17
N SER A 472 -7.44 22.75 5.72
CA SER A 472 -6.06 23.11 5.50
C SER A 472 -5.33 22.01 4.75
N THR A 473 -4.46 22.43 3.83
CA THR A 473 -3.53 21.52 3.14
C THR A 473 -2.27 21.24 3.94
N ILE A 474 -2.10 21.85 5.12
CA ILE A 474 -0.98 21.55 6.02
C ILE A 474 -1.08 20.09 6.49
N GLY A 475 0.02 19.34 6.39
CA GLY A 475 0.07 17.93 6.77
C GLY A 475 -0.61 16.97 5.80
N VAL A 476 -1.06 17.43 4.63
CA VAL A 476 -1.50 16.54 3.55
C VAL A 476 -0.36 15.60 3.16
N LYS A 477 -0.65 14.30 3.11
CA LYS A 477 0.31 13.30 2.65
C LYS A 477 0.38 13.38 1.12
N VAL A 478 1.54 13.76 0.60
CA VAL A 478 1.82 13.72 -0.83
C VAL A 478 2.50 12.37 -1.12
N PRO A 479 1.85 11.46 -1.86
CA PRO A 479 2.48 10.20 -2.24
C PRO A 479 3.67 10.44 -3.19
N THR A 480 4.74 9.67 -3.04
CA THR A 480 5.85 9.63 -4.00
C THR A 480 5.39 9.10 -5.37
N PRO A 481 5.66 9.78 -6.49
CA PRO A 481 5.21 9.32 -7.80
C PRO A 481 6.01 8.10 -8.29
N LEU A 482 5.34 7.18 -8.99
CA LEU A 482 5.97 6.24 -9.91
C LEU A 482 6.13 6.94 -11.26
N ILE A 483 7.37 7.28 -11.63
CA ILE A 483 7.64 7.98 -12.90
C ILE A 483 7.94 6.94 -13.98
N VAL A 484 6.98 6.74 -14.88
CA VAL A 484 7.07 5.76 -15.97
C VAL A 484 7.41 6.45 -17.27
N VAL A 485 8.38 5.89 -17.98
CA VAL A 485 8.73 6.27 -19.35
C VAL A 485 8.29 5.16 -20.31
N VAL A 486 7.67 5.55 -21.42
CA VAL A 486 7.35 4.66 -22.55
C VAL A 486 8.05 5.22 -23.78
N VAL A 487 8.77 4.38 -24.51
CA VAL A 487 9.50 4.81 -25.70
C VAL A 487 8.61 4.67 -26.94
N LEU A 488 8.45 5.78 -27.68
CA LEU A 488 7.84 5.81 -29.00
C LEU A 488 8.94 5.70 -30.05
N VAL A 489 9.04 4.54 -30.69
CA VAL A 489 9.97 4.30 -31.80
C VAL A 489 9.25 4.66 -33.10
N VAL A 490 9.63 5.77 -33.75
CA VAL A 490 8.83 6.38 -34.83
C VAL A 490 9.07 5.81 -36.23
N ASP A 491 10.18 5.12 -36.45
CA ASP A 491 10.60 4.55 -37.73
C ASP A 491 10.24 3.06 -37.89
N ASP A 492 9.47 2.51 -36.94
CA ASP A 492 8.97 1.14 -36.97
C ASP A 492 7.45 1.13 -36.75
N SER A 493 6.70 0.71 -37.77
CA SER A 493 5.23 0.76 -37.75
C SER A 493 4.61 -0.16 -36.69
N ALA A 494 5.21 -1.33 -36.44
CA ALA A 494 4.74 -2.26 -35.42
C ALA A 494 4.97 -1.67 -34.03
N ALA A 495 6.12 -1.02 -33.80
CA ALA A 495 6.41 -0.32 -32.56
C ALA A 495 5.44 0.84 -32.29
N VAL A 496 5.13 1.65 -33.32
CA VAL A 496 4.17 2.75 -33.21
C VAL A 496 2.77 2.22 -32.85
N SER A 497 2.31 1.17 -33.53
CA SER A 497 1.00 0.56 -33.26
C SER A 497 0.91 0.00 -31.83
N ALA A 498 1.95 -0.71 -31.40
CA ALA A 498 2.06 -1.27 -30.06
C ALA A 498 2.08 -0.17 -28.99
N PHE A 499 2.83 0.92 -29.22
CA PHE A 499 2.88 2.08 -28.33
C PHE A 499 1.48 2.67 -28.11
N PHE A 500 0.75 2.99 -29.17
CA PHE A 500 -0.57 3.63 -29.03
C PHE A 500 -1.58 2.70 -28.34
N SER A 501 -1.59 1.42 -28.69
CA SER A 501 -2.48 0.43 -28.06
C SER A 501 -2.20 0.30 -26.56
N LEU A 502 -0.92 0.19 -26.18
CA LEU A 502 -0.51 0.07 -24.78
C LEU A 502 -0.80 1.35 -23.97
N VAL A 503 -0.45 2.53 -24.51
CA VAL A 503 -0.62 3.82 -23.81
C VAL A 503 -2.10 4.14 -23.60
N VAL A 504 -2.97 3.77 -24.53
CA VAL A 504 -4.43 3.91 -24.36
C VAL A 504 -4.91 3.05 -23.17
N GLY A 505 -4.42 1.82 -23.05
CA GLY A 505 -4.69 0.96 -21.89
C GLY A 505 -4.23 1.57 -20.57
N ILE A 506 -2.97 2.00 -20.55
CA ILE A 506 -2.32 2.60 -19.39
C ILE A 506 -3.09 3.84 -18.92
N THR A 507 -3.27 4.84 -19.79
CA THR A 507 -3.75 6.18 -19.41
C THR A 507 -5.21 6.23 -18.95
N ASN A 508 -6.00 5.22 -19.30
CA ASN A 508 -7.38 5.06 -18.85
C ASN A 508 -7.53 4.27 -17.55
N ALA A 509 -6.44 3.79 -16.92
CA ALA A 509 -6.53 3.18 -15.60
C ALA A 509 -6.87 4.23 -14.52
N ASP A 510 -7.87 3.94 -13.67
CA ASP A 510 -8.34 4.77 -12.55
C ASP A 510 -7.21 5.38 -11.70
N ALA A 511 -6.14 4.61 -11.49
CA ALA A 511 -4.93 4.97 -10.76
C ALA A 511 -4.31 6.32 -11.19
N ILE A 512 -4.44 6.65 -12.47
CA ILE A 512 -3.85 7.84 -13.11
C ILE A 512 -4.82 9.02 -13.05
N ARG A 513 -6.14 8.75 -13.03
CA ARG A 513 -7.20 9.77 -13.07
C ARG A 513 -7.73 10.17 -11.71
N SER A 514 -7.41 9.42 -10.65
CA SER A 514 -7.95 9.65 -9.31
C SER A 514 -7.70 11.09 -8.81
N ILE A 515 -8.79 11.83 -8.59
CA ILE A 515 -8.80 13.19 -8.02
C ILE A 515 -8.21 13.23 -6.61
N THR A 516 -8.25 12.10 -5.88
CA THR A 516 -7.73 12.01 -4.51
C THR A 516 -6.21 11.76 -4.45
N ASN A 517 -5.64 11.16 -5.51
CA ASN A 517 -4.21 10.90 -5.65
C ASN A 517 -3.74 11.20 -7.09
N PRO A 518 -3.91 12.43 -7.59
CA PRO A 518 -3.46 12.77 -8.93
C PRO A 518 -1.95 12.54 -9.00
N ASP A 519 -1.52 11.88 -10.09
CA ASP A 519 -0.14 11.58 -10.41
C ASP A 519 0.59 10.62 -9.44
N ARG A 520 -0.09 9.68 -8.76
CA ARG A 520 0.61 8.56 -8.10
C ARG A 520 1.46 7.78 -9.10
N VAL A 521 0.97 7.65 -10.33
CA VAL A 521 1.74 7.15 -11.46
C VAL A 521 1.76 8.22 -12.54
N ALA A 522 2.96 8.71 -12.90
CA ALA A 522 3.17 9.76 -13.87
C ALA A 522 3.80 9.16 -15.13
N PHE A 523 3.10 9.26 -16.26
CA PHE A 523 3.51 8.66 -17.54
C PHE A 523 4.10 9.69 -18.48
N HIS A 524 5.21 9.32 -19.13
CA HIS A 524 5.95 10.16 -20.05
C HIS A 524 6.33 9.39 -21.31
N SER A 525 6.08 9.97 -22.47
CA SER A 525 6.53 9.41 -23.74
C SER A 525 7.88 9.99 -24.14
N VAL A 526 8.81 9.13 -24.56
CA VAL A 526 10.10 9.54 -25.12
C VAL A 526 10.18 9.11 -26.58
N VAL A 527 10.37 10.07 -27.47
CA VAL A 527 10.52 9.82 -28.91
C VAL A 527 11.95 9.37 -29.22
N ALA A 528 12.07 8.25 -29.92
CA ALA A 528 13.32 7.67 -30.39
C ALA A 528 13.17 7.05 -31.79
N THR A 529 14.29 6.69 -32.41
CA THR A 529 14.35 5.82 -33.59
C THR A 529 14.93 4.47 -33.21
N SER A 530 14.68 3.44 -34.00
CA SER A 530 15.15 2.07 -33.80
C SER A 530 16.67 1.95 -33.60
N ARG A 531 17.45 2.91 -34.11
CA ARG A 531 18.92 2.96 -33.98
C ARG A 531 19.44 3.73 -32.75
N ASN A 532 18.59 4.47 -32.05
CA ASN A 532 18.99 5.39 -30.98
C ASN A 532 18.16 5.30 -29.69
N THR A 533 17.24 4.36 -29.61
CA THR A 533 16.53 3.91 -28.38
C THR A 533 17.42 3.90 -27.13
N TYR A 534 18.55 3.20 -27.15
CA TYR A 534 19.47 3.13 -26.01
C TYR A 534 20.06 4.49 -25.61
N GLY A 535 20.61 5.23 -26.58
CA GLY A 535 21.21 6.55 -26.33
C GLY A 535 20.18 7.57 -25.84
N ARG A 536 18.96 7.55 -26.39
CA ARG A 536 17.83 8.38 -25.92
C ARG A 536 17.41 8.02 -24.50
N MET A 537 17.33 6.73 -24.18
CA MET A 537 17.01 6.27 -22.83
C MET A 537 18.09 6.68 -21.82
N GLN A 538 19.38 6.51 -22.15
CA GLN A 538 20.47 6.97 -21.28
C GLN A 538 20.41 8.47 -21.03
N GLY A 539 20.20 9.28 -22.07
CA GLY A 539 20.07 10.73 -21.94
C GLY A 539 18.90 11.13 -21.03
N GLU A 540 17.78 10.40 -21.08
CA GLU A 540 16.67 10.61 -20.15
C GLU A 540 17.04 10.25 -18.72
N LEU A 541 17.73 9.13 -18.47
CA LEU A 541 18.16 8.72 -17.12
C LEU A 541 19.22 9.66 -16.51
N ASP A 542 20.07 10.27 -17.34
CA ASP A 542 21.12 11.18 -16.87
C ASP A 542 20.58 12.58 -16.54
N THR A 543 19.49 12.98 -17.18
CA THR A 543 18.96 14.35 -17.08
C THR A 543 17.65 14.43 -16.31
N ARG A 544 16.89 13.34 -16.19
CA ARG A 544 15.55 13.31 -15.63
C ARG A 544 15.36 12.10 -14.73
N SER A 545 14.47 12.24 -13.76
CA SER A 545 14.06 11.11 -12.95
C SER A 545 13.24 10.13 -13.77
N VAL A 546 13.58 8.85 -13.71
CA VAL A 546 12.80 7.74 -14.25
C VAL A 546 12.81 6.64 -13.21
N THR A 547 11.64 6.11 -12.88
CA THR A 547 11.51 4.97 -11.97
C THR A 547 11.41 3.67 -12.75
N ALA A 548 10.60 3.67 -13.82
CA ALA A 548 10.38 2.48 -14.61
C ALA A 548 10.19 2.78 -16.10
N VAL A 549 10.45 1.79 -16.94
CA VAL A 549 10.23 1.79 -18.39
C VAL A 549 9.23 0.71 -18.74
N PHE A 550 8.13 1.08 -19.41
CA PHE A 550 7.10 0.13 -19.85
C PHE A 550 7.06 0.04 -21.38
N GLY A 551 6.55 -1.08 -21.89
CA GLY A 551 6.18 -1.23 -23.28
C GLY A 551 7.34 -1.60 -24.19
N VAL A 552 7.35 -1.06 -25.42
CA VAL A 552 8.28 -1.48 -26.46
C VAL A 552 9.72 -1.15 -26.09
N VAL A 553 10.58 -2.18 -26.11
CA VAL A 553 12.01 -2.08 -25.80
C VAL A 553 12.85 -2.88 -26.77
N ASP A 554 14.12 -2.49 -26.91
CA ASP A 554 15.13 -3.30 -27.56
C ASP A 554 16.08 -3.97 -26.54
N LEU A 555 16.99 -4.81 -27.03
CA LEU A 555 17.96 -5.52 -26.19
C LEU A 555 18.96 -4.59 -25.51
N ALA A 556 19.40 -3.54 -26.19
CA ALA A 556 20.40 -2.64 -25.64
C ALA A 556 19.83 -1.93 -24.41
N MET A 557 18.55 -1.55 -24.45
CA MET A 557 17.84 -0.95 -23.32
C MET A 557 17.79 -1.87 -22.09
N LEU A 558 17.46 -3.15 -22.27
CA LEU A 558 17.31 -4.10 -21.16
C LEU A 558 18.60 -4.30 -20.32
N SER A 559 19.76 -4.00 -20.90
CA SER A 559 21.05 -4.03 -20.19
C SER A 559 21.24 -2.90 -19.16
N VAL A 560 20.36 -1.89 -19.14
CA VAL A 560 20.49 -0.74 -18.24
C VAL A 560 20.01 -1.08 -16.82
N GLY A 561 20.93 -1.49 -15.94
CA GLY A 561 20.62 -1.96 -14.58
C GLY A 561 20.07 -0.93 -13.58
N ARG A 562 20.12 0.37 -13.88
CA ARG A 562 19.68 1.45 -12.96
C ARG A 562 18.19 1.81 -13.04
N VAL A 563 17.42 1.13 -13.89
CA VAL A 563 15.98 1.36 -14.07
C VAL A 563 15.21 0.05 -14.12
N ALA A 564 13.98 0.06 -13.62
CA ALA A 564 13.09 -1.09 -13.69
C ALA A 564 12.40 -1.13 -15.07
N PHE A 565 12.51 -2.23 -15.79
CA PHE A 565 11.70 -2.52 -16.97
C PHE A 565 10.51 -3.37 -16.52
N ILE A 566 9.30 -2.83 -16.62
CA ILE A 566 8.08 -3.55 -16.24
C ILE A 566 7.30 -3.85 -17.51
N GLU A 567 6.99 -5.12 -17.72
CA GLU A 567 6.32 -5.61 -18.91
C GLU A 567 7.01 -5.13 -20.20
N PRO A 568 8.29 -5.50 -20.42
CA PRO A 568 8.99 -5.17 -21.65
C PRO A 568 8.37 -5.93 -22.83
N ILE A 569 8.08 -5.22 -23.91
CA ILE A 569 7.54 -5.77 -25.16
C ILE A 569 8.64 -5.73 -26.21
N THR A 570 9.09 -6.89 -26.67
CA THR A 570 10.05 -7.00 -27.78
C THR A 570 9.31 -7.22 -29.09
N LEU A 571 9.73 -6.55 -30.16
CA LEU A 571 9.13 -6.70 -31.51
C LEU A 571 9.47 -8.02 -32.19
N SER A 572 10.40 -8.79 -31.63
CA SER A 572 10.71 -10.15 -32.03
C SER A 572 10.73 -11.06 -30.80
N PRO A 573 10.41 -12.36 -30.94
CA PRO A 573 10.46 -13.31 -29.84
C PRO A 573 11.89 -13.41 -29.27
N LYS A 574 11.98 -13.32 -27.95
CA LYS A 574 13.23 -13.50 -27.19
C LYS A 574 12.95 -14.17 -25.87
N LEU A 575 13.96 -14.86 -25.36
CA LEU A 575 13.92 -15.38 -23.99
C LEU A 575 13.90 -14.23 -22.98
N SER A 576 13.42 -14.55 -21.78
CA SER A 576 13.38 -13.61 -20.67
C SER A 576 14.79 -13.10 -20.33
N HIS A 577 14.91 -11.81 -20.04
CA HIS A 577 16.19 -11.23 -19.67
C HIS A 577 16.54 -11.65 -18.22
N PRO A 578 17.76 -12.10 -17.92
CA PRO A 578 18.13 -12.62 -16.59
C PRO A 578 18.28 -11.52 -15.53
N GLY A 579 18.34 -10.25 -15.94
CA GLY A 579 18.46 -9.11 -15.03
C GLY A 579 17.22 -8.93 -14.16
N ARG A 580 17.43 -8.85 -12.84
CA ARG A 580 16.39 -8.62 -11.81
C ARG A 580 15.60 -7.32 -12.02
N ASN A 581 16.20 -6.35 -12.71
CA ASN A 581 15.56 -5.08 -13.04
C ASN A 581 14.58 -5.19 -14.23
N VAL A 582 14.47 -6.34 -14.88
CA VAL A 582 13.45 -6.61 -15.90
C VAL A 582 12.37 -7.46 -15.23
N ILE A 583 11.10 -7.13 -15.38
CA ILE A 583 9.96 -7.81 -14.74
C ILE A 583 8.90 -8.15 -15.79
N HIS A 584 8.53 -9.43 -15.89
CA HIS A 584 7.50 -9.88 -16.84
C HIS A 584 6.18 -10.21 -16.14
N PHE A 585 5.06 -9.67 -16.65
CA PHE A 585 3.70 -9.98 -16.23
C PHE A 585 2.96 -10.85 -17.25
N SER A 586 3.28 -10.74 -18.53
CA SER A 586 2.83 -11.66 -19.58
C SER A 586 3.66 -12.94 -19.62
N PRO A 587 3.10 -14.04 -20.18
CA PRO A 587 3.81 -15.31 -20.29
C PRO A 587 5.11 -15.15 -21.08
N THR A 588 6.24 -15.49 -20.48
CA THR A 588 7.53 -15.49 -21.20
C THR A 588 7.55 -16.60 -22.25
N ILE A 589 8.45 -16.52 -23.24
CA ILE A 589 8.59 -17.56 -24.27
C ILE A 589 8.83 -18.94 -23.65
N GLU A 590 9.62 -19.01 -22.58
CA GLU A 590 9.87 -20.25 -21.82
C GLU A 590 8.60 -20.84 -21.22
N GLN A 591 7.76 -20.01 -20.57
CA GLN A 591 6.49 -20.45 -20.00
C GLN A 591 5.52 -20.93 -21.08
N GLN A 592 5.48 -20.21 -22.21
CA GLN A 592 4.65 -20.59 -23.36
C GLN A 592 5.12 -21.93 -23.95
N LEU A 593 6.41 -22.11 -24.22
CA LEU A 593 6.95 -23.38 -24.71
C LEU A 593 6.64 -24.54 -23.76
N PHE A 594 6.86 -24.36 -22.46
CA PHE A 594 6.60 -25.40 -21.46
C PHE A 594 5.14 -25.87 -21.47
N LEU A 595 4.19 -24.93 -21.55
CA LEU A 595 2.76 -25.25 -21.57
C LEU A 595 2.29 -25.82 -22.91
N LEU A 596 2.73 -25.24 -24.02
CA LEU A 596 2.33 -25.67 -25.36
C LEU A 596 2.87 -27.08 -25.67
N VAL A 597 4.15 -27.34 -25.40
CA VAL A 597 4.74 -28.68 -25.56
C VAL A 597 4.08 -29.67 -24.60
N GLY A 598 3.82 -29.29 -23.35
CA GLY A 598 3.14 -30.14 -22.37
C GLY A 598 1.69 -30.48 -22.76
N TYR A 599 0.99 -29.55 -23.40
CA TYR A 599 -0.34 -29.79 -23.97
C TYR A 599 -0.26 -30.82 -25.12
N ILE A 600 0.67 -30.64 -26.05
CA ILE A 600 0.86 -31.53 -27.19
C ILE A 600 1.28 -32.94 -26.73
N ALA A 601 2.24 -33.05 -25.82
CA ALA A 601 2.75 -34.34 -25.33
C ALA A 601 1.68 -35.19 -24.59
N ARG A 602 0.63 -34.57 -24.03
CA ARG A 602 -0.49 -35.28 -23.40
C ARG A 602 -1.49 -35.84 -24.41
N ASP A 603 -1.54 -35.26 -25.61
CA ASP A 603 -2.35 -35.71 -26.72
C ASP A 603 -1.63 -36.91 -27.38
N LYS A 604 -1.94 -38.14 -26.94
CA LYS A 604 -1.26 -39.40 -27.34
C LYS A 604 -1.34 -39.75 -28.85
N LYS A 605 -1.73 -38.80 -29.71
CA LYS A 605 -1.97 -38.97 -31.15
C LYS A 605 -0.80 -38.53 -32.05
N THR A 606 0.17 -37.78 -31.56
CA THR A 606 1.28 -37.25 -32.39
C THR A 606 2.65 -37.44 -31.73
N THR A 607 3.61 -38.00 -32.48
CA THR A 607 4.99 -38.28 -32.03
C THR A 607 6.03 -37.36 -32.66
N SER A 608 5.65 -36.28 -33.34
CA SER A 608 6.64 -35.40 -33.95
C SER A 608 6.24 -33.93 -33.94
N LEU A 609 7.02 -33.12 -33.23
CA LEU A 609 6.83 -31.67 -33.13
C LEU A 609 7.78 -30.94 -34.09
N HIS A 610 7.23 -29.98 -34.84
CA HIS A 610 7.97 -29.10 -35.74
C HIS A 610 8.05 -27.69 -35.16
N MET A 611 9.22 -27.04 -35.19
CA MET A 611 9.36 -25.66 -34.74
C MET A 611 9.91 -24.78 -35.87
N VAL A 612 9.24 -23.66 -36.09
CA VAL A 612 9.65 -22.57 -36.95
C VAL A 612 9.86 -21.35 -36.06
N THR A 613 11.01 -20.72 -36.13
CA THR A 613 11.27 -19.52 -35.33
C THR A 613 12.11 -18.52 -36.09
N ARG A 614 11.69 -17.26 -36.04
CA ARG A 614 12.40 -16.09 -36.59
C ARG A 614 12.61 -15.06 -35.47
N GLY A 615 13.74 -14.36 -35.49
CA GLY A 615 14.01 -13.29 -34.52
C GLY A 615 15.44 -13.27 -34.00
N GLY A 616 15.67 -12.44 -32.97
CA GLY A 616 17.03 -12.15 -32.50
C GLY A 616 17.64 -13.14 -31.50
N ASP A 617 16.91 -14.16 -31.04
CA ASP A 617 17.40 -15.18 -30.09
C ASP A 617 16.98 -16.61 -30.50
N VAL A 618 17.02 -16.89 -31.80
CA VAL A 618 16.67 -18.19 -32.37
C VAL A 618 17.43 -19.36 -31.71
N PRO A 619 18.77 -19.29 -31.48
CA PRO A 619 19.49 -20.38 -30.82
C PRO A 619 19.05 -20.63 -29.37
N GLY A 620 18.79 -19.56 -28.60
CA GLY A 620 18.33 -19.67 -27.22
C GLY A 620 16.95 -20.32 -27.15
N ILE A 621 16.01 -19.83 -27.95
CA ILE A 621 14.65 -20.39 -28.05
C ILE A 621 14.70 -21.87 -28.44
N GLY A 622 15.53 -22.23 -29.42
CA GLY A 622 15.72 -23.62 -29.85
C GLY A 622 16.25 -24.53 -28.74
N SER A 623 17.21 -24.04 -27.94
CA SER A 623 17.75 -24.75 -26.77
C SER A 623 16.68 -25.00 -25.71
N VAL A 624 15.89 -23.97 -25.35
CA VAL A 624 14.79 -24.11 -24.38
C VAL A 624 13.73 -25.09 -24.90
N PHE A 625 13.40 -25.02 -26.18
CA PHE A 625 12.46 -25.94 -26.82
C PHE A 625 12.94 -27.39 -26.74
N GLN A 626 14.19 -27.67 -27.13
CA GLN A 626 14.78 -28.99 -27.05
C GLN A 626 14.75 -29.53 -25.61
N LYS A 627 15.20 -28.73 -24.64
CA LYS A 627 15.18 -29.09 -23.22
C LYS A 627 13.76 -29.39 -22.71
N THR A 628 12.77 -28.63 -23.19
CA THR A 628 11.35 -28.83 -22.85
C THR A 628 10.84 -30.16 -23.38
N ILE A 629 11.11 -30.48 -24.65
CA ILE A 629 10.74 -31.76 -25.27
C ILE A 629 11.38 -32.93 -24.52
N GLU A 630 12.69 -32.86 -24.25
CA GLU A 630 13.43 -33.90 -23.54
C GLU A 630 12.88 -34.14 -22.13
N SER A 631 12.52 -33.07 -21.40
CA SER A 631 11.99 -33.19 -20.05
C SER A 631 10.56 -33.76 -20.02
N LEU A 632 9.73 -33.42 -21.01
CA LEU A 632 8.33 -33.86 -21.09
C LEU A 632 8.15 -35.18 -21.86
N GLY A 633 9.21 -35.72 -22.47
CA GLY A 633 9.22 -37.02 -23.14
C GLY A 633 8.61 -37.02 -24.55
N GLY A 634 8.76 -35.92 -25.29
CA GLY A 634 8.39 -35.85 -26.71
C GLY A 634 9.54 -36.20 -27.66
N SER A 635 9.24 -36.25 -28.96
CA SER A 635 10.22 -36.38 -30.04
C SER A 635 10.02 -35.28 -31.10
N MET A 636 11.12 -34.89 -31.74
CA MET A 636 11.22 -33.69 -32.55
C MET A 636 11.62 -34.03 -33.99
N ASN A 637 11.06 -33.30 -34.96
CA ASN A 637 11.44 -33.44 -36.38
C ASN A 637 12.53 -32.46 -36.83
N GLY A 638 12.63 -31.28 -36.20
CA GLY A 638 13.64 -30.26 -36.53
C GLY A 638 13.25 -28.85 -36.09
N ILE A 639 14.22 -27.93 -36.13
CA ILE A 639 14.00 -26.47 -36.04
C ILE A 639 14.27 -25.89 -37.42
N VAL A 640 13.31 -25.17 -37.97
CA VAL A 640 13.45 -24.40 -39.20
C VAL A 640 13.61 -22.92 -38.83
N VAL A 641 14.57 -22.27 -39.48
CA VAL A 641 14.88 -20.85 -39.31
C VAL A 641 14.68 -20.19 -40.67
N PRO A 642 13.50 -19.60 -40.92
CA PRO A 642 13.19 -18.92 -42.18
C PRO A 642 14.05 -17.67 -42.36
N ASP A 643 14.36 -17.32 -43.61
CA ASP A 643 14.91 -16.00 -43.94
C ASP A 643 13.92 -14.90 -43.53
N ASN A 644 14.42 -13.72 -43.16
CA ASN A 644 13.57 -12.63 -42.64
C ASN A 644 12.57 -12.08 -43.68
N ASP A 645 12.86 -12.24 -44.97
CA ASP A 645 12.09 -11.65 -46.08
C ASP A 645 11.23 -12.67 -46.85
N THR A 646 11.20 -13.94 -46.41
CA THR A 646 10.44 -15.01 -47.08
C THR A 646 9.14 -15.34 -46.34
N THR A 647 8.09 -15.69 -47.08
CA THR A 647 6.84 -16.20 -46.50
C THR A 647 7.00 -17.66 -46.07
N LEU A 648 6.36 -18.07 -44.97
CA LEU A 648 6.47 -19.41 -44.38
C LEU A 648 5.92 -20.60 -45.20
N ASN A 649 5.54 -20.41 -46.47
CA ASN A 649 4.85 -21.43 -47.28
C ASN A 649 5.59 -22.77 -47.35
N GLU A 650 6.92 -22.76 -47.45
CA GLU A 650 7.74 -23.99 -47.53
C GLU A 650 8.21 -24.50 -46.16
N ASP A 651 8.05 -23.70 -45.10
CA ASP A 651 8.55 -23.97 -43.76
C ASP A 651 7.50 -24.64 -42.84
N LEU A 652 6.22 -24.63 -43.23
CA LEU A 652 5.13 -25.22 -42.45
C LEU A 652 4.94 -26.70 -42.79
N SER A 653 4.96 -27.56 -41.76
CA SER A 653 4.74 -29.01 -41.95
C SER A 653 3.30 -29.30 -42.40
N PRO A 654 3.08 -30.17 -43.41
CA PRO A 654 1.74 -30.57 -43.85
C PRO A 654 1.06 -31.56 -42.88
N HIS A 655 1.78 -32.02 -41.85
CA HIS A 655 1.32 -33.01 -40.88
C HIS A 655 1.76 -32.65 -39.45
N GLY A 656 0.92 -33.02 -38.47
CA GLY A 656 1.24 -32.89 -37.05
C GLY A 656 1.09 -31.46 -36.50
N ASP A 657 1.85 -31.17 -35.46
CA ASP A 657 1.80 -29.91 -34.72
C ASP A 657 3.03 -29.05 -35.04
N THR A 658 2.81 -27.76 -35.33
CA THR A 658 3.88 -26.81 -35.65
C THR A 658 3.85 -25.62 -34.69
N LEU A 659 4.96 -25.32 -34.02
CA LEU A 659 5.16 -24.05 -33.30
C LEU A 659 5.79 -23.04 -34.26
N VAL A 660 5.26 -21.81 -34.30
CA VAL A 660 5.71 -20.73 -35.17
C VAL A 660 5.84 -19.44 -34.37
N PHE A 661 7.06 -19.04 -34.05
CA PHE A 661 7.33 -17.80 -33.30
C PHE A 661 8.04 -16.76 -34.19
N GLY A 662 7.61 -15.51 -34.12
CA GLY A 662 8.21 -14.40 -34.87
C GLY A 662 7.56 -14.20 -36.23
N LEU A 663 6.24 -14.15 -36.23
CA LEU A 663 5.43 -13.96 -37.44
C LEU A 663 5.53 -12.52 -37.93
N THR A 664 5.50 -12.37 -39.26
CA THR A 664 5.26 -11.07 -39.90
C THR A 664 3.80 -10.96 -40.35
N GLU A 665 3.37 -9.76 -40.73
CA GLU A 665 2.02 -9.54 -41.25
C GLU A 665 1.69 -10.43 -42.46
N ALA A 666 2.66 -10.62 -43.37
CA ALA A 666 2.51 -11.47 -44.56
C ALA A 666 2.30 -12.95 -44.23
N ASP A 667 2.86 -13.42 -43.11
CA ASP A 667 2.80 -14.82 -42.71
C ASP A 667 1.40 -15.22 -42.21
N ILE A 668 0.58 -14.27 -41.73
CA ILE A 668 -0.75 -14.56 -41.16
C ILE A 668 -1.69 -15.17 -42.21
N THR A 669 -1.69 -14.63 -43.43
CA THR A 669 -2.49 -15.17 -44.54
C THR A 669 -1.99 -16.56 -44.94
N THR A 670 -0.67 -16.72 -45.05
CA THR A 670 -0.02 -18.00 -45.34
C THR A 670 -0.40 -19.09 -44.33
N VAL A 671 -0.38 -18.78 -43.03
CA VAL A 671 -0.76 -19.73 -41.97
C VAL A 671 -2.24 -20.10 -42.06
N ALA A 672 -3.13 -19.14 -42.35
CA ALA A 672 -4.56 -19.41 -42.49
C ALA A 672 -4.85 -20.34 -43.69
N GLU A 673 -4.25 -20.07 -44.85
CA GLU A 673 -4.38 -20.90 -46.05
C GLU A 673 -3.79 -22.31 -45.83
N HIS A 674 -2.62 -22.40 -45.17
CA HIS A 674 -2.00 -23.68 -44.84
C HIS A 674 -2.90 -24.53 -43.94
N LEU A 675 -3.48 -23.93 -42.90
CA LEU A 675 -4.40 -24.61 -42.00
C LEU A 675 -5.64 -25.11 -42.76
N ASP A 676 -6.24 -24.30 -43.65
CA ASP A 676 -7.41 -24.72 -44.43
C ASP A 676 -7.10 -25.90 -45.36
N ASN A 677 -5.93 -25.90 -46.00
CA ASN A 677 -5.49 -26.97 -46.88
C ASN A 677 -5.13 -28.25 -46.12
N HIS A 678 -4.69 -28.15 -44.86
CA HIS A 678 -4.24 -29.28 -44.04
C HIS A 678 -5.06 -29.44 -42.76
N ARG A 679 -6.23 -30.10 -42.88
CA ARG A 679 -7.21 -30.26 -41.77
C ARG A 679 -6.68 -30.98 -40.52
N GLY A 680 -5.63 -31.78 -40.66
CA GLY A 680 -5.00 -32.52 -39.55
C GLY A 680 -3.90 -31.74 -38.80
N VAL A 681 -3.61 -30.51 -39.21
CA VAL A 681 -2.50 -29.70 -38.67
C VAL A 681 -3.02 -28.70 -37.64
N ARG A 682 -2.27 -28.50 -36.56
CA ARG A 682 -2.42 -27.38 -35.61
C ARG A 682 -1.18 -26.50 -35.65
N VAL A 683 -1.39 -25.18 -35.56
CA VAL A 683 -0.31 -24.19 -35.52
C VAL A 683 -0.38 -23.46 -34.20
N PHE A 684 0.76 -23.36 -33.51
CA PHE A 684 0.90 -22.72 -32.22
C PHE A 684 1.79 -21.49 -32.34
N VAL A 685 1.32 -20.32 -31.94
CA VAL A 685 2.04 -19.05 -32.07
C VAL A 685 2.30 -18.41 -30.70
N SER A 686 3.24 -17.45 -30.64
CA SER A 686 3.50 -16.75 -29.39
C SER A 686 2.39 -15.72 -29.10
N PHE A 687 2.16 -15.42 -27.82
CA PHE A 687 1.21 -14.38 -27.41
C PHE A 687 1.53 -13.03 -28.05
N PHE A 688 2.80 -12.63 -28.10
CA PHE A 688 3.18 -11.33 -28.65
C PHE A 688 3.07 -11.25 -30.17
N ASP A 689 3.20 -12.37 -30.90
CA ASP A 689 2.86 -12.38 -32.33
C ASP A 689 1.37 -12.02 -32.52
N VAL A 690 0.47 -12.62 -31.73
CA VAL A 690 -0.96 -12.32 -31.76
C VAL A 690 -1.25 -10.91 -31.28
N ALA A 691 -0.59 -10.44 -30.23
CA ALA A 691 -0.87 -9.14 -29.63
C ALA A 691 -0.39 -7.98 -30.51
N LEU A 692 0.81 -8.08 -31.10
CA LEU A 692 1.38 -7.07 -31.99
C LEU A 692 0.66 -7.00 -33.34
N LEU A 693 0.23 -8.15 -33.88
CA LEU A 693 -0.43 -8.23 -35.18
C LEU A 693 -1.95 -8.47 -35.07
N TYR A 694 -2.56 -8.13 -33.94
CA TYR A 694 -3.93 -8.47 -33.58
C TYR A 694 -4.97 -8.09 -34.65
N SER A 695 -4.85 -6.88 -35.22
CA SER A 695 -5.76 -6.39 -36.26
C SER A 695 -5.75 -7.29 -37.50
N GLU A 696 -4.57 -7.74 -37.91
CA GLU A 696 -4.43 -8.59 -39.10
C GLU A 696 -4.90 -10.02 -38.81
N PHE A 697 -4.57 -10.58 -37.64
CA PHE A 697 -5.12 -11.87 -37.21
C PHE A 697 -6.65 -11.88 -37.23
N VAL A 698 -7.29 -10.85 -36.65
CA VAL A 698 -8.74 -10.73 -36.65
C VAL A 698 -9.29 -10.58 -38.07
N LYS A 699 -8.66 -9.78 -38.92
CA LYS A 699 -9.07 -9.54 -40.31
C LYS A 699 -9.02 -10.81 -41.17
N VAL A 700 -7.94 -11.60 -41.04
CA VAL A 700 -7.72 -12.82 -41.81
C VAL A 700 -8.60 -13.95 -41.26
N PHE A 701 -8.49 -14.30 -39.98
CA PHE A 701 -9.14 -15.50 -39.44
C PHE A 701 -10.67 -15.40 -39.34
N LYS A 702 -11.26 -14.21 -39.39
CA LYS A 702 -12.71 -14.05 -39.61
C LYS A 702 -13.20 -14.72 -40.89
N LYS A 703 -12.35 -14.81 -41.92
CA LYS A 703 -12.67 -15.46 -43.20
C LYS A 703 -12.35 -16.96 -43.21
N HIS A 704 -11.61 -17.45 -42.21
CA HIS A 704 -11.13 -18.83 -42.12
C HIS A 704 -11.52 -19.47 -40.76
N PRO A 705 -12.82 -19.67 -40.47
CA PRO A 705 -13.30 -20.10 -39.16
C PRO A 705 -12.79 -21.49 -38.75
N GLN A 706 -12.62 -22.43 -39.70
CA GLN A 706 -12.09 -23.77 -39.42
C GLN A 706 -10.58 -23.75 -39.14
N ALA A 707 -9.83 -22.84 -39.74
CA ALA A 707 -8.44 -22.60 -39.39
C ALA A 707 -8.33 -21.97 -37.99
N ALA A 708 -9.23 -21.06 -37.64
CA ALA A 708 -9.20 -20.35 -36.37
C ALA A 708 -9.31 -21.27 -35.13
N GLU A 709 -9.97 -22.42 -35.25
CA GLU A 709 -10.04 -23.44 -34.19
C GLU A 709 -8.70 -24.12 -33.91
N ARG A 710 -7.79 -24.14 -34.91
CA ARG A 710 -6.52 -24.88 -34.90
C ARG A 710 -5.28 -23.98 -34.83
N LEU A 711 -5.46 -22.67 -34.90
CA LEU A 711 -4.44 -21.69 -34.53
C LEU A 711 -4.53 -21.41 -33.03
N LEU A 712 -3.47 -21.75 -32.28
CA LEU A 712 -3.47 -21.76 -30.82
C LEU A 712 -2.33 -20.90 -30.24
N PHE A 713 -2.53 -20.30 -29.07
CA PHE A 713 -1.49 -19.57 -28.33
C PHE A 713 -1.76 -19.59 -26.83
N ALA A 714 -0.74 -19.32 -26.01
CA ALA A 714 -0.88 -19.31 -24.55
C ALA A 714 -0.96 -17.87 -24.02
N THR A 715 -1.95 -17.56 -23.20
CA THR A 715 -2.10 -16.22 -22.58
C THR A 715 -2.57 -16.32 -21.12
N SER A 716 -2.13 -15.37 -20.29
CA SER A 716 -2.64 -15.16 -18.93
C SER A 716 -3.73 -14.10 -18.87
N LEU A 717 -4.02 -13.40 -19.97
CA LEU A 717 -5.06 -12.37 -19.98
C LEU A 717 -6.45 -13.01 -19.97
N PRO A 718 -7.41 -12.41 -19.23
CA PRO A 718 -8.83 -12.68 -19.45
C PRO A 718 -9.25 -12.19 -20.84
N HIS A 719 -10.44 -12.62 -21.31
CA HIS A 719 -10.91 -12.29 -22.65
C HIS A 719 -11.23 -10.79 -22.77
N TRP A 720 -10.39 -10.07 -23.49
CA TRP A 720 -10.42 -8.61 -23.60
C TRP A 720 -11.68 -8.04 -24.25
N ALA A 721 -12.40 -8.84 -25.03
CA ALA A 721 -13.64 -8.45 -25.72
C ALA A 721 -14.88 -9.25 -25.26
N ASP A 722 -14.89 -9.78 -24.02
CA ASP A 722 -16.05 -10.50 -23.49
C ASP A 722 -16.99 -9.57 -22.70
N ASN A 723 -18.14 -9.24 -23.30
CA ASN A 723 -19.17 -8.40 -22.67
C ASN A 723 -19.83 -9.06 -21.44
N ASN A 724 -19.77 -10.39 -21.32
CA ASN A 724 -20.33 -11.14 -20.19
C ASN A 724 -19.24 -11.65 -19.25
N THR A 725 -18.08 -10.99 -19.25
CA THR A 725 -16.93 -11.39 -18.47
C THR A 725 -17.20 -11.43 -16.97
N THR A 726 -16.65 -12.43 -16.30
CA THR A 726 -16.60 -12.48 -14.84
C THR A 726 -15.36 -11.79 -14.27
N SER A 727 -14.41 -11.42 -15.13
CA SER A 727 -13.16 -10.76 -14.73
C SER A 727 -13.42 -9.32 -14.31
N GLU A 728 -12.97 -8.96 -13.12
CA GLU A 728 -13.08 -7.60 -12.58
C GLU A 728 -12.20 -6.63 -13.37
N THR A 729 -10.98 -7.04 -13.76
CA THR A 729 -10.09 -6.24 -14.60
C THR A 729 -10.74 -5.90 -15.94
N VAL A 730 -11.40 -6.85 -16.60
CA VAL A 730 -12.05 -6.60 -17.90
C VAL A 730 -13.28 -5.70 -17.75
N LYS A 731 -14.09 -5.89 -16.70
CA LYS A 731 -15.26 -5.02 -16.45
C LYS A 731 -14.84 -3.55 -16.33
N ARG A 732 -13.83 -3.27 -15.50
CA ARG A 732 -13.33 -1.91 -15.32
C ARG A 732 -12.67 -1.36 -16.57
N PHE A 733 -11.91 -2.18 -17.29
CA PHE A 733 -11.34 -1.82 -18.58
C PHE A 733 -12.42 -1.40 -19.60
N HIS A 734 -13.54 -2.14 -19.66
CA HIS A 734 -14.67 -1.79 -20.53
C HIS A 734 -15.39 -0.52 -20.06
N GLU A 735 -15.57 -0.33 -18.76
CA GLU A 735 -16.18 0.89 -18.21
C GLU A 735 -15.39 2.15 -18.60
N GLU A 736 -14.05 2.06 -18.57
CA GLU A 736 -13.16 3.16 -18.94
C GLU A 736 -13.05 3.36 -20.47
N MET A 737 -13.29 2.32 -21.26
CA MET A 737 -13.23 2.35 -22.74
C MET A 737 -14.59 2.26 -23.42
N LYS A 738 -15.68 2.55 -22.70
CA LYS A 738 -17.06 2.38 -23.19
C LYS A 738 -17.40 3.18 -24.45
N ASP A 739 -16.65 4.24 -24.72
CA ASP A 739 -16.91 5.13 -25.86
C ASP A 739 -16.38 4.55 -27.19
N ASP A 740 -15.53 3.51 -27.16
CA ASP A 740 -14.87 2.97 -28.35
C ASP A 740 -14.38 1.51 -28.17
N GLU A 741 -15.23 0.55 -28.52
CA GLU A 741 -14.93 -0.90 -28.43
C GLU A 741 -13.77 -1.33 -29.35
N SER A 742 -13.41 -0.54 -30.37
CA SER A 742 -12.28 -0.88 -31.26
C SER A 742 -10.93 -0.90 -30.51
N LYS A 743 -10.88 -0.27 -29.34
CA LYS A 743 -9.72 -0.25 -28.43
C LYS A 743 -9.61 -1.50 -27.56
N TRP A 744 -10.59 -2.40 -27.58
CA TRP A 744 -10.56 -3.66 -26.83
C TRP A 744 -9.61 -4.66 -27.49
N THR A 745 -8.33 -4.39 -27.34
CA THR A 745 -7.23 -5.17 -27.90
C THR A 745 -6.43 -5.82 -26.76
N PRO A 746 -5.70 -6.92 -27.02
CA PRO A 746 -4.85 -7.55 -26.01
C PRO A 746 -3.79 -6.58 -25.45
N LEU A 747 -3.20 -5.72 -26.28
CA LEU A 747 -2.18 -4.75 -25.82
C LEU A 747 -2.78 -3.62 -24.98
N ALA A 748 -4.00 -3.17 -25.29
CA ALA A 748 -4.69 -2.19 -24.45
C ALA A 748 -5.05 -2.78 -23.09
N LEU A 749 -5.58 -4.01 -23.04
CA LEU A 749 -5.85 -4.69 -21.78
C LEU A 749 -4.55 -4.95 -21.00
N LEU A 750 -3.46 -5.33 -21.68
CA LEU A 750 -2.15 -5.53 -21.06
C LEU A 750 -1.63 -4.24 -20.41
N GLY A 751 -1.73 -3.11 -21.11
CA GLY A 751 -1.33 -1.80 -20.58
C GLY A 751 -2.16 -1.40 -19.37
N TYR A 752 -3.48 -1.61 -19.44
CA TYR A 752 -4.39 -1.37 -18.32
C TYR A 752 -4.03 -2.24 -17.10
N ALA A 753 -3.91 -3.55 -17.30
CA ALA A 753 -3.58 -4.50 -16.24
C ALA A 753 -2.20 -4.22 -15.61
N THR A 754 -1.21 -3.84 -16.43
CA THR A 754 0.13 -3.43 -15.95
C THR A 754 0.05 -2.19 -15.06
N ALA A 755 -0.74 -1.18 -15.45
CA ALA A 755 -0.95 0.01 -14.63
C ALA A 755 -1.65 -0.32 -13.29
N ARG A 756 -2.65 -1.21 -13.30
CA ARG A 756 -3.33 -1.71 -12.09
C ARG A 756 -2.40 -2.47 -11.16
N ALA A 757 -1.58 -3.37 -11.72
CA ALA A 757 -0.57 -4.12 -10.97
C ALA A 757 0.44 -3.18 -10.29
N MET A 758 0.92 -2.18 -11.03
CA MET A 758 1.86 -1.18 -10.53
C MET A 758 1.24 -0.29 -9.46
N GLU A 759 -0.02 0.11 -9.60
CA GLU A 759 -0.73 0.83 -8.53
C GLU A 759 -0.81 -0.01 -7.25
N SER A 760 -1.14 -1.30 -7.36
CA SER A 760 -1.20 -2.22 -6.22
C SER A 760 0.15 -2.27 -5.49
N VAL A 761 1.25 -2.41 -6.24
CA VAL A 761 2.62 -2.41 -5.69
C VAL A 761 2.92 -1.08 -5.00
N VAL A 762 2.78 0.05 -5.72
CA VAL A 762 3.20 1.34 -5.17
C VAL A 762 2.30 1.81 -4.05
N SER A 763 1.02 1.43 -3.98
CA SER A 763 0.09 1.85 -2.91
C SER A 763 0.62 1.56 -1.49
N ARG A 764 1.51 0.57 -1.36
CA ARG A 764 2.11 0.12 -0.09
C ARG A 764 3.49 0.73 0.17
N MET A 765 4.03 1.49 -0.79
CA MET A 765 5.39 2.02 -0.73
C MET A 765 5.43 3.46 -0.21
N GLY A 766 6.27 3.69 0.82
CA GLY A 766 6.55 5.02 1.36
C GLY A 766 7.49 5.86 0.49
N ARG A 767 8.40 5.19 -0.25
CA ARG A 767 9.33 5.78 -1.23
C ARG A 767 9.24 5.00 -2.53
N VAL A 768 9.42 5.68 -3.66
CA VAL A 768 9.29 5.06 -4.98
C VAL A 768 10.47 5.52 -5.85
N ASN A 769 11.45 4.64 -6.02
CA ASN A 769 12.56 4.73 -6.98
C ASN A 769 12.77 3.34 -7.61
N SER A 770 13.64 3.22 -8.62
CA SER A 770 13.80 1.97 -9.37
C SER A 770 14.17 0.78 -8.47
N GLU A 771 15.10 0.97 -7.55
CA GLU A 771 15.60 -0.06 -6.65
C GLU A 771 14.54 -0.50 -5.64
N GLU A 772 13.89 0.47 -4.98
CA GLU A 772 12.78 0.23 -4.05
C GLU A 772 11.62 -0.48 -4.75
N LEU A 773 11.32 -0.12 -6.00
CA LEU A 773 10.27 -0.76 -6.79
C LEU A 773 10.61 -2.23 -7.05
N ILE A 774 11.83 -2.52 -7.50
CA ILE A 774 12.29 -3.90 -7.75
C ILE A 774 12.25 -4.70 -6.44
N ASN A 775 12.83 -4.17 -5.36
CA ASN A 775 12.81 -4.82 -4.03
C ASN A 775 11.38 -5.03 -3.53
N GLY A 776 10.48 -4.08 -3.77
CA GLY A 776 9.06 -4.16 -3.43
C GLY A 776 8.34 -5.27 -4.19
N ILE A 777 8.70 -5.52 -5.45
CA ILE A 777 8.12 -6.61 -6.25
C ILE A 777 8.61 -7.98 -5.76
N PHE A 778 9.92 -8.15 -5.59
CA PHE A 778 10.50 -9.43 -5.14
C PHE A 778 10.14 -9.77 -3.69
N SER A 779 10.00 -8.79 -2.80
CA SER A 779 9.57 -9.01 -1.41
C SER A 779 8.13 -9.45 -1.26
N GLN A 780 7.24 -9.08 -2.19
CA GLN A 780 5.83 -9.49 -2.13
C GLN A 780 5.61 -10.93 -2.62
N SER A 781 6.57 -11.48 -3.37
CA SER A 781 6.49 -12.72 -4.15
C SER A 781 5.35 -12.73 -5.18
N VAL A 782 4.11 -12.39 -4.82
CA VAL A 782 2.94 -12.35 -5.69
C VAL A 782 2.30 -10.96 -5.67
N ILE A 783 2.04 -10.40 -6.85
CA ILE A 783 1.28 -9.17 -7.04
C ILE A 783 -0.14 -9.56 -7.41
N VAL A 784 -1.12 -9.01 -6.70
CA VAL A 784 -2.54 -9.17 -7.03
C VAL A 784 -3.12 -7.80 -7.34
N ALA A 785 -3.80 -7.69 -8.48
CA ALA A 785 -4.55 -6.51 -8.89
C ALA A 785 -5.89 -6.96 -9.47
N ASP A 786 -6.98 -6.50 -8.85
CA ASP A 786 -8.33 -6.95 -9.17
C ASP A 786 -8.42 -8.49 -9.09
N ASP A 787 -8.74 -9.18 -10.18
CA ASP A 787 -8.75 -10.64 -10.28
C ASP A 787 -7.50 -11.25 -10.94
N MET A 788 -6.50 -10.43 -11.28
CA MET A 788 -5.24 -10.87 -11.89
C MET A 788 -4.13 -11.10 -10.85
N TRP A 789 -3.30 -12.12 -11.12
CA TRP A 789 -2.23 -12.60 -10.25
C TRP A 789 -0.92 -12.68 -11.03
N TYR A 790 0.15 -12.13 -10.45
CA TYR A 790 1.49 -12.14 -11.04
C TYR A 790 2.51 -12.66 -10.03
N GLY A 791 3.47 -13.47 -10.47
CA GLY A 791 4.50 -14.11 -9.65
C GLY A 791 4.38 -15.65 -9.62
N PRO A 792 5.09 -16.36 -8.74
CA PRO A 792 5.98 -15.82 -7.73
C PRO A 792 7.26 -15.22 -8.35
N PHE A 793 7.65 -14.05 -7.85
CA PHE A 793 8.98 -13.45 -8.05
C PHE A 793 9.88 -13.92 -6.90
N GLU A 794 11.01 -14.57 -7.21
CA GLU A 794 11.92 -15.15 -6.20
C GLU A 794 13.39 -14.80 -6.51
N ASP A 795 14.19 -14.49 -5.49
CA ASP A 795 15.64 -14.17 -5.60
C ASP A 795 16.55 -15.36 -5.17
N SER A 796 15.98 -16.53 -4.84
CA SER A 796 16.73 -17.64 -4.28
C SER A 796 17.48 -18.47 -5.34
N CYS A 797 18.80 -18.30 -5.43
CA CYS A 797 19.68 -19.23 -6.13
C CYS A 797 19.70 -20.60 -5.42
N VAL A 798 19.20 -21.66 -6.05
CA VAL A 798 19.69 -23.02 -5.78
C VAL A 798 20.18 -23.59 -7.11
N PRO A 799 21.47 -23.97 -7.25
CA PRO A 799 21.99 -24.52 -8.49
C PRO A 799 21.50 -25.97 -8.65
N THR A 800 20.24 -26.12 -9.04
CA THR A 800 19.71 -27.39 -9.52
C THR A 800 19.52 -27.31 -11.03
N THR A 801 20.48 -27.92 -11.74
CA THR A 801 20.42 -28.31 -13.17
C THR A 801 20.61 -27.22 -14.24
N GLY A 802 21.87 -26.89 -14.49
CA GLY A 802 22.43 -26.84 -15.85
C GLY A 802 22.24 -25.59 -16.72
N PHE A 803 21.41 -24.63 -16.35
CA PHE A 803 21.39 -23.30 -17.00
C PHE A 803 20.94 -22.25 -15.97
N ALA A 804 21.90 -21.74 -15.20
CA ALA A 804 21.89 -20.45 -14.51
C ALA A 804 23.14 -20.38 -13.61
N ALA A 805 24.26 -19.96 -14.18
CA ALA A 805 25.28 -19.24 -13.44
C ALA A 805 25.31 -17.84 -14.06
N GLU A 806 25.10 -16.82 -13.21
CA GLU A 806 24.73 -15.41 -13.48
C GLU A 806 23.23 -15.12 -13.70
N GLY A 807 22.57 -14.50 -12.70
CA GLY A 807 21.20 -13.97 -12.79
C GLY A 807 20.09 -14.73 -12.04
N CYS A 808 20.23 -14.97 -10.74
CA CYS A 808 19.31 -15.78 -9.93
C CYS A 808 17.95 -15.12 -9.54
N ALA A 809 17.27 -14.48 -10.49
CA ALA A 809 15.89 -14.02 -10.25
C ALA A 809 14.91 -14.89 -11.04
N VAL A 810 13.94 -15.51 -10.36
CA VAL A 810 12.78 -16.13 -11.00
C VAL A 810 11.84 -15.00 -11.42
N ASN A 811 11.78 -14.76 -12.72
CA ASN A 811 11.02 -13.65 -13.32
C ASN A 811 9.89 -14.14 -14.24
N TYR A 812 9.34 -15.32 -13.93
CA TYR A 812 8.21 -15.92 -14.64
C TYR A 812 6.90 -15.44 -14.03
N GLY A 813 6.63 -14.14 -14.12
CA GLY A 813 5.52 -13.51 -13.39
C GLY A 813 4.12 -13.85 -13.91
N ALA A 814 3.95 -14.46 -15.08
CA ALA A 814 2.61 -14.84 -15.54
C ALA A 814 2.08 -16.09 -14.83
N THR A 815 0.85 -16.00 -14.31
CA THR A 815 0.12 -17.14 -13.73
C THR A 815 -1.18 -17.40 -14.47
N HIS A 816 -1.87 -18.50 -14.14
CA HIS A 816 -3.18 -18.83 -14.71
C HIS A 816 -3.20 -18.82 -16.25
N ILE A 817 -2.10 -19.27 -16.85
CA ILE A 817 -1.92 -19.26 -18.29
C ILE A 817 -2.80 -20.36 -18.89
N SER A 818 -3.57 -20.00 -19.91
CA SER A 818 -4.44 -20.93 -20.65
C SER A 818 -4.12 -20.89 -22.15
N VAL A 819 -4.34 -22.01 -22.82
CA VAL A 819 -4.18 -22.09 -24.28
C VAL A 819 -5.50 -21.74 -24.92
N TRP A 820 -5.48 -20.75 -25.82
CA TRP A 820 -6.65 -20.27 -26.55
C TRP A 820 -6.52 -20.63 -28.01
N SER A 821 -7.67 -20.80 -28.66
CA SER A 821 -7.77 -20.78 -30.11
C SER A 821 -8.06 -19.38 -30.62
N MET A 822 -7.69 -19.10 -31.86
CA MET A 822 -8.11 -17.86 -32.53
C MET A 822 -9.63 -17.79 -32.67
N ALA A 823 -10.34 -18.93 -32.74
CA ALA A 823 -11.79 -18.97 -32.69
C ALA A 823 -12.35 -18.37 -31.38
N ARG A 824 -11.67 -18.59 -30.23
CA ARG A 824 -12.02 -17.92 -28.97
C ARG A 824 -11.80 -16.42 -29.01
N VAL A 825 -10.68 -15.97 -29.57
CA VAL A 825 -10.41 -14.53 -29.76
C VAL A 825 -11.53 -13.83 -30.55
N LEU A 826 -12.06 -14.51 -31.58
CA LEU A 826 -13.15 -14.01 -32.40
C LEU A 826 -14.54 -14.14 -31.75
N ASN A 827 -14.70 -15.08 -30.83
CA ASN A 827 -15.95 -15.35 -30.13
C ASN A 827 -15.70 -15.75 -28.66
N PRO A 828 -15.98 -14.87 -27.68
CA PRO A 828 -15.70 -15.12 -26.27
C PRO A 828 -16.43 -16.35 -25.69
N SER A 829 -17.53 -16.79 -26.34
CA SER A 829 -18.31 -17.96 -25.93
C SER A 829 -17.56 -19.29 -26.13
N VAL A 830 -16.54 -19.33 -27.00
CA VAL A 830 -15.71 -20.52 -27.21
C VAL A 830 -14.77 -20.67 -26.01
N PRO A 831 -14.82 -21.77 -25.23
CA PRO A 831 -14.00 -21.90 -24.02
C PRO A 831 -12.50 -22.04 -24.35
N PRO A 832 -11.61 -21.75 -23.38
CA PRO A 832 -10.19 -22.06 -23.52
C PRO A 832 -9.94 -23.54 -23.82
N VAL A 833 -8.92 -23.83 -24.62
CA VAL A 833 -8.52 -25.21 -24.99
C VAL A 833 -7.98 -25.96 -23.78
N THR A 834 -7.29 -25.27 -22.87
CA THR A 834 -6.82 -25.82 -21.61
C THR A 834 -7.36 -25.03 -20.42
N LYS A 835 -7.49 -25.71 -19.27
CA LYS A 835 -7.68 -25.01 -17.99
C LYS A 835 -6.45 -24.17 -17.67
N ALA A 836 -6.67 -23.01 -17.07
CA ALA A 836 -5.60 -22.13 -16.59
C ALA A 836 -4.63 -22.88 -15.68
N ALA A 837 -3.33 -22.74 -15.94
CA ALA A 837 -2.26 -23.39 -15.20
C ALA A 837 -1.07 -22.45 -15.01
N THR A 838 -0.34 -22.62 -13.90
CA THR A 838 0.93 -21.92 -13.63
C THR A 838 2.05 -22.94 -13.71
N PRO A 839 2.93 -22.91 -14.73
CA PRO A 839 3.97 -23.92 -14.90
C PRO A 839 5.04 -23.77 -13.82
N SER A 840 5.49 -24.89 -13.23
CA SER A 840 6.52 -24.86 -12.19
C SER A 840 7.94 -24.60 -12.74
N MET A 841 8.11 -24.52 -14.07
CA MET A 841 9.38 -24.30 -14.77
C MET A 841 10.55 -25.21 -14.32
N ARG A 842 10.25 -26.46 -13.93
CA ARG A 842 11.25 -27.45 -13.50
C ARG A 842 11.50 -28.46 -14.60
N TYR A 843 12.73 -28.47 -15.12
CA TYR A 843 13.19 -29.43 -16.12
C TYR A 843 13.86 -30.61 -15.41
N ALA A 844 13.11 -31.69 -15.17
CA ALA A 844 13.67 -32.91 -14.60
C ALA A 844 14.33 -33.77 -15.69
N ASN A 845 15.54 -34.27 -15.43
CA ASN A 845 16.21 -35.23 -16.31
C ASN A 845 15.69 -36.64 -16.00
N ARG A 846 14.86 -37.19 -16.89
CA ARG A 846 14.19 -38.50 -16.72
C ARG A 846 15.17 -39.68 -16.64
N ASN A 847 16.44 -39.49 -17.03
CA ASN A 847 17.47 -40.54 -17.06
C ASN A 847 18.31 -40.69 -15.77
N ARG A 848 18.05 -39.91 -14.70
CA ARG A 848 18.86 -39.95 -13.47
C ARG A 848 18.70 -41.22 -12.60
N GLY A 849 17.87 -42.18 -13.04
CA GLY A 849 17.60 -43.44 -12.33
C GLY A 849 17.80 -44.73 -13.13
N SER A 850 18.29 -44.68 -14.38
CA SER A 850 18.53 -45.87 -15.20
C SER A 850 19.99 -46.31 -15.10
N LEU A 851 20.27 -47.44 -14.46
CA LEU A 851 21.60 -48.06 -14.43
C LEU A 851 22.01 -48.50 -15.83
N SER A 852 23.23 -48.17 -16.27
CA SER A 852 23.73 -48.67 -17.56
C SER A 852 24.00 -50.18 -17.49
N GLY A 853 23.99 -50.88 -18.62
CA GLY A 853 24.22 -52.34 -18.67
C GLY A 853 25.52 -52.79 -17.99
N LYS A 854 26.53 -51.92 -17.90
CA LYS A 854 27.78 -52.18 -17.17
C LYS A 854 27.61 -52.07 -15.65
N GLN A 855 26.73 -51.20 -15.17
CA GLN A 855 26.39 -51.09 -13.75
C GLN A 855 25.49 -52.24 -13.30
N LEU A 856 24.58 -52.72 -14.15
CA LEU A 856 23.79 -53.94 -13.88
C LEU A 856 24.67 -55.19 -13.77
N ALA A 857 25.67 -55.32 -14.66
CA ALA A 857 26.68 -56.38 -14.56
C ALA A 857 27.51 -56.28 -13.26
N GLY A 858 27.87 -55.05 -12.85
CA GLY A 858 28.53 -54.80 -11.56
C GLY A 858 27.68 -55.19 -10.35
N VAL A 859 26.36 -54.95 -10.40
CA VAL A 859 25.42 -55.36 -9.34
C VAL A 859 25.29 -56.89 -9.27
N ILE A 860 25.29 -57.59 -10.41
CA ILE A 860 25.20 -59.06 -10.45
C ILE A 860 26.48 -59.72 -9.90
N VAL A 861 27.66 -59.21 -10.30
CA VAL A 861 28.95 -59.70 -9.78
C VAL A 861 29.13 -59.35 -8.31
N GLY A 862 28.67 -58.16 -7.90
CA GLY A 862 28.62 -57.73 -6.50
C GLY A 862 27.68 -58.61 -5.65
N ALA A 863 26.52 -58.98 -6.18
CA ALA A 863 25.56 -59.85 -5.49
C ALA A 863 26.08 -61.28 -5.29
N LEU A 864 26.77 -61.86 -6.28
CA LEU A 864 27.39 -63.19 -6.16
C LEU A 864 28.56 -63.21 -5.16
N SER A 865 29.37 -62.14 -5.17
CA SER A 865 30.46 -61.96 -4.20
C SER A 865 29.92 -61.73 -2.78
N ALA A 866 28.82 -60.97 -2.66
CA ALA A 866 28.11 -60.75 -1.41
C ALA A 866 27.44 -62.03 -0.88
N LEU A 867 27.01 -62.97 -1.72
CA LEU A 867 26.40 -64.23 -1.31
C LEU A 867 27.41 -65.20 -0.67
N VAL A 868 28.65 -65.19 -1.16
CA VAL A 868 29.78 -65.94 -0.57
C VAL A 868 30.24 -65.29 0.74
N LEU A 869 30.33 -63.96 0.76
CA LEU A 869 30.59 -63.21 1.99
C LEU A 869 29.46 -63.40 3.01
N PHE A 870 28.20 -63.51 2.58
CA PHE A 870 27.01 -63.70 3.42
C PHE A 870 27.05 -65.03 4.17
N PHE A 871 27.56 -66.12 3.59
CA PHE A 871 27.68 -67.41 4.29
C PHE A 871 28.79 -67.41 5.37
N VAL A 872 29.90 -66.71 5.10
CA VAL A 872 30.99 -66.54 6.09
C VAL A 872 30.59 -65.54 7.17
N LEU A 873 29.84 -64.49 6.82
CA LEU A 873 29.24 -63.56 7.76
C LEU A 873 28.12 -64.22 8.58
N LEU A 874 27.30 -65.13 8.03
CA LEU A 874 26.20 -65.79 8.76
C LEU A 874 26.69 -66.58 9.98
N LEU A 875 27.88 -67.18 9.87
CA LEU A 875 28.49 -68.00 10.92
C LEU A 875 29.21 -67.15 11.98
N VAL A 876 29.59 -65.90 11.65
CA VAL A 876 30.21 -64.93 12.57
C VAL A 876 29.16 -63.97 13.17
N CYS A 877 28.09 -63.68 12.44
CA CYS A 877 26.97 -62.82 12.84
C CYS A 877 25.94 -63.52 13.73
N THR A 878 25.82 -64.85 13.69
CA THR A 878 25.00 -65.60 14.67
C THR A 878 25.56 -65.51 16.10
N CYS A 879 26.85 -65.21 16.26
CA CYS A 879 27.48 -64.96 17.56
C CYS A 879 27.63 -63.47 17.92
N LEU A 880 27.39 -62.51 17.00
CA LEU A 880 27.67 -61.08 17.23
C LEU A 880 26.56 -60.09 16.79
N LEU A 881 25.44 -60.50 16.18
CA LEU A 881 24.34 -59.62 15.75
C LEU A 881 23.01 -59.87 16.51
N GLY A 882 23.05 -59.75 17.84
CA GLY A 882 21.86 -59.53 18.67
C GLY A 882 21.60 -58.05 18.98
N LYS A 883 22.20 -57.09 18.27
CA LYS A 883 22.09 -55.66 18.58
C LYS A 883 21.91 -54.83 17.31
N GLY A 884 20.68 -54.36 17.08
CA GLY A 884 20.34 -53.51 15.94
C GLY A 884 18.84 -53.28 15.67
N ALA A 885 17.94 -53.99 16.35
CA ALA A 885 16.56 -53.53 16.49
C ALA A 885 16.47 -52.63 17.73
N ARG A 886 15.73 -51.52 17.66
CA ARG A 886 15.36 -50.72 18.84
C ARG A 886 14.73 -51.68 19.85
N ASP A 887 15.32 -51.82 21.02
CA ASP A 887 14.84 -52.74 22.05
C ASP A 887 13.50 -52.24 22.59
N ASN A 888 12.44 -52.81 22.04
CA ASN A 888 11.07 -52.53 22.45
C ASN A 888 10.58 -53.51 23.53
N GLU A 889 11.41 -54.41 24.08
CA GLU A 889 10.96 -55.37 25.09
C GLU A 889 10.37 -54.65 26.30
N ASN A 890 11.00 -53.55 26.69
CA ASN A 890 10.64 -52.76 27.86
C ASN A 890 9.53 -51.72 27.62
N ALA A 891 9.12 -51.47 26.36
CA ALA A 891 8.02 -50.55 26.07
C ALA A 891 6.69 -51.07 26.65
N PRO A 892 5.92 -50.26 27.40
CA PRO A 892 4.52 -50.52 27.67
C PRO A 892 3.68 -50.53 26.37
N LYS A 893 3.01 -51.65 26.06
CA LYS A 893 2.30 -51.83 24.77
C LYS A 893 0.78 -51.98 24.90
N GLU A 894 0.31 -52.29 26.11
CA GLU A 894 -1.08 -52.63 26.35
C GLU A 894 -1.90 -51.39 26.73
N MET A 895 -2.87 -51.02 25.88
CA MET A 895 -3.69 -49.81 26.07
C MET A 895 -4.56 -49.82 27.35
N VAL A 896 -4.76 -51.00 27.93
CA VAL A 896 -5.59 -51.21 29.14
C VAL A 896 -4.80 -51.17 30.44
N ILE A 897 -3.46 -51.18 30.38
CA ILE A 897 -2.59 -51.13 31.56
C ILE A 897 -2.07 -49.69 31.72
N PRO A 898 -2.16 -49.09 32.93
CA PRO A 898 -1.59 -47.78 33.18
C PRO A 898 -0.08 -47.74 32.92
N VAL A 899 0.37 -46.71 32.21
CA VAL A 899 1.78 -46.43 31.93
C VAL A 899 2.27 -45.37 32.92
N THR A 900 3.48 -45.54 33.45
CA THR A 900 4.16 -44.50 34.22
C THR A 900 5.13 -43.76 33.30
N LEU A 901 4.91 -42.47 33.12
CA LEU A 901 5.74 -41.60 32.31
C LEU A 901 6.60 -40.70 33.21
N ILE A 902 7.87 -40.57 32.82
CA ILE A 902 8.84 -39.65 33.41
C ILE A 902 9.22 -38.64 32.33
N PHE A 903 9.11 -37.37 32.67
CA PHE A 903 9.75 -36.29 31.91
C PHE A 903 10.93 -35.76 32.71
N THR A 904 12.01 -35.46 32.01
CA THR A 904 13.19 -34.80 32.60
C THR A 904 13.63 -33.65 31.73
N ASP A 905 14.28 -32.66 32.32
CA ASP A 905 14.93 -31.58 31.60
C ASP A 905 16.01 -30.92 32.48
N ILE A 906 17.01 -30.28 31.88
CA ILE A 906 18.06 -29.57 32.61
C ILE A 906 17.54 -28.17 32.98
N GLU A 907 17.70 -27.79 34.24
CA GLU A 907 17.37 -26.43 34.70
C GLU A 907 18.29 -25.40 34.04
N SER A 908 17.69 -24.33 33.52
CA SER A 908 18.41 -23.20 32.90
C SER A 908 19.38 -23.63 31.80
N SER A 909 19.05 -24.67 31.01
CA SER A 909 19.95 -25.21 29.98
C SER A 909 20.35 -24.18 28.94
N THR A 910 19.43 -23.34 28.47
CA THR A 910 19.74 -22.22 27.55
C THR A 910 20.76 -21.25 28.14
N ALA A 911 20.64 -20.90 29.43
CA ALA A 911 21.59 -20.02 30.10
C ALA A 911 22.97 -20.71 30.26
N GLN A 912 22.99 -22.01 30.55
CA GLN A 912 24.22 -22.79 30.61
C GLN A 912 24.89 -22.94 29.23
N TRP A 913 24.11 -23.09 28.15
CA TRP A 913 24.59 -23.08 26.76
C TRP A 913 25.17 -21.73 26.34
N ALA A 914 24.56 -20.63 26.79
CA ALA A 914 25.06 -19.28 26.53
C ALA A 914 26.34 -18.98 27.32
N ALA A 915 26.42 -19.44 28.56
CA ALA A 915 27.56 -19.19 29.44
C ALA A 915 28.77 -20.09 29.12
N HIS A 916 28.54 -21.37 28.79
CA HIS A 916 29.60 -22.40 28.65
C HIS A 916 29.41 -23.27 27.39
N PRO A 917 29.39 -22.68 26.18
CA PRO A 917 29.13 -23.40 24.93
C PRO A 917 30.18 -24.50 24.64
N GLU A 918 31.38 -24.39 25.20
CA GLU A 918 32.47 -25.36 25.04
C GLU A 918 32.35 -26.58 25.99
N LEU A 919 31.68 -26.45 27.14
CA LEU A 919 31.53 -27.53 28.12
C LEU A 919 30.19 -28.27 27.98
N MET A 920 29.15 -27.57 27.54
CA MET A 920 27.79 -28.13 27.42
C MET A 920 27.67 -29.33 26.47
N PRO A 921 28.38 -29.43 25.32
CA PRO A 921 28.30 -30.63 24.48
C PRO A 921 28.70 -31.91 25.21
N ASP A 922 29.82 -31.88 25.94
CA ASP A 922 30.33 -33.04 26.69
C ASP A 922 29.48 -33.32 27.94
N ALA A 923 29.00 -32.27 28.60
CA ALA A 923 28.14 -32.39 29.77
C ALA A 923 26.76 -32.97 29.41
N VAL A 924 26.13 -32.52 28.32
CA VAL A 924 24.86 -33.06 27.83
C VAL A 924 25.03 -34.49 27.30
N ALA A 925 26.13 -34.80 26.60
CA ALA A 925 26.44 -36.17 26.20
C ALA A 925 26.59 -37.12 27.41
N THR A 926 27.23 -36.63 28.48
CA THR A 926 27.36 -37.36 29.75
C THR A 926 26.00 -37.53 30.44
N HIS A 927 25.18 -36.47 30.49
CA HIS A 927 23.80 -36.51 30.98
C HIS A 927 22.99 -37.59 30.24
N HIS A 928 23.04 -37.63 28.90
CA HIS A 928 22.36 -38.65 28.08
C HIS A 928 22.83 -40.06 28.43
N ARG A 929 24.14 -40.26 28.57
CA ARG A 929 24.72 -41.57 28.90
C ARG A 929 24.26 -42.07 30.27
N LEU A 930 24.25 -41.20 31.28
CA LEU A 930 23.82 -41.56 32.64
C LEU A 930 22.33 -41.94 32.66
N ILE A 931 21.47 -41.13 32.05
CA ILE A 931 20.03 -41.41 32.00
C ILE A 931 19.76 -42.71 31.25
N ARG A 932 20.36 -42.95 30.08
CA ARG A 932 20.20 -44.19 29.32
C ARG A 932 20.68 -45.44 30.08
N THR A 933 21.74 -45.30 30.87
CA THR A 933 22.21 -46.38 31.75
C THR A 933 21.15 -46.73 32.81
N LEU A 934 20.49 -45.73 33.38
CA LEU A 934 19.42 -45.92 34.35
C LEU A 934 18.12 -46.46 33.72
N ILE A 935 17.75 -45.98 32.53
CA ILE A 935 16.63 -46.54 31.75
C ILE A 935 16.82 -48.04 31.56
N SER A 936 18.03 -48.45 31.17
CA SER A 936 18.38 -49.87 30.99
C SER A 936 18.38 -50.65 32.32
N LYS A 937 18.97 -50.09 33.38
CA LYS A 937 19.04 -50.71 34.72
C LYS A 937 17.66 -51.03 35.29
N TYR A 938 16.69 -50.14 35.08
CA TYR A 938 15.33 -50.25 35.63
C TYR A 938 14.31 -50.88 34.67
N GLY A 939 14.75 -51.34 33.48
CA GLY A 939 13.85 -51.93 32.49
C GLY A 939 12.77 -50.96 32.01
N CYS A 940 13.08 -49.67 31.95
CA CYS A 940 12.23 -48.64 31.37
C CYS A 940 12.56 -48.46 29.88
N TYR A 941 11.76 -47.65 29.19
CA TYR A 941 11.86 -47.47 27.75
C TYR A 941 12.02 -45.98 27.40
N GLU A 942 13.08 -45.64 26.66
CA GLU A 942 13.27 -44.29 26.09
C GLU A 942 12.27 -44.09 24.94
N VAL A 943 11.32 -43.17 25.13
CA VAL A 943 10.31 -42.82 24.12
C VAL A 943 10.96 -41.93 23.07
N LYS A 944 11.45 -40.78 23.51
CA LYS A 944 12.14 -39.78 22.69
C LYS A 944 13.00 -38.88 23.57
N THR A 945 13.94 -38.20 22.92
CA THR A 945 14.76 -37.14 23.51
C THR A 945 14.64 -35.92 22.60
N VAL A 946 14.31 -34.75 23.16
CA VAL A 946 14.23 -33.47 22.44
C VAL A 946 15.16 -32.49 23.15
N GLY A 947 16.25 -32.12 22.48
CA GLY A 947 17.36 -31.41 23.14
C GLY A 947 17.96 -32.25 24.27
N ASP A 948 17.86 -31.73 25.49
CA ASP A 948 18.22 -32.34 26.76
C ASP A 948 17.02 -32.90 27.54
N SER A 949 15.80 -32.78 27.02
CA SER A 949 14.61 -33.35 27.64
C SER A 949 14.41 -34.82 27.27
N PHE A 950 14.20 -35.69 28.27
CA PHE A 950 13.83 -37.10 28.07
C PHE A 950 12.36 -37.34 28.37
N MET A 951 11.73 -38.13 27.51
CA MET A 951 10.47 -38.81 27.81
C MET A 951 10.72 -40.31 27.96
N ILE A 952 10.43 -40.85 29.15
CA ILE A 952 10.68 -42.24 29.52
C ILE A 952 9.37 -42.91 29.93
N ALA A 953 9.12 -44.12 29.45
CA ALA A 953 7.96 -44.93 29.82
C ALA A 953 8.39 -46.17 30.61
N CYS A 954 7.74 -46.42 31.74
CA CYS A 954 7.99 -47.57 32.59
C CYS A 954 6.69 -48.37 32.79
N LYS A 955 6.79 -49.70 32.73
CA LYS A 955 5.68 -50.62 33.06
C LYS A 955 5.37 -50.63 34.56
N SER A 956 6.39 -50.40 35.39
CA SER A 956 6.27 -50.35 36.85
C SER A 956 6.39 -48.90 37.36
N PRO A 957 5.42 -48.41 38.16
CA PRO A 957 5.53 -47.13 38.84
C PRO A 957 6.70 -47.05 39.82
N PHE A 958 7.05 -48.18 40.47
CA PHE A 958 8.16 -48.24 41.42
C PHE A 958 9.51 -48.15 40.71
N ALA A 959 9.69 -48.84 39.59
CA ALA A 959 10.88 -48.72 38.76
C ALA A 959 11.09 -47.28 38.27
N ALA A 960 10.00 -46.57 37.94
CA ALA A 960 10.07 -45.16 37.55
C ALA A 960 10.56 -44.25 38.69
N ALA A 961 10.03 -44.46 39.90
CA ALA A 961 10.47 -43.71 41.08
C ALA A 961 11.92 -44.02 41.46
N GLN A 962 12.36 -45.28 41.35
CA GLN A 962 13.75 -45.67 41.61
C GLN A 962 14.70 -45.10 40.56
N LEU A 963 14.32 -45.10 39.28
CA LEU A 963 15.08 -44.47 38.20
C LEU A 963 15.29 -42.98 38.49
N ALA A 964 14.23 -42.25 38.82
CA ALA A 964 14.33 -40.83 39.13
C ALA A 964 15.15 -40.56 40.40
N CYS A 965 15.06 -41.44 41.40
CA CYS A 965 15.87 -41.34 42.61
C CYS A 965 17.37 -41.52 42.32
N ASP A 966 17.71 -42.58 41.58
CA ASP A 966 19.10 -42.86 41.20
C ASP A 966 19.64 -41.83 40.21
N LEU A 967 18.79 -41.25 39.36
CA LEU A 967 19.17 -40.16 38.46
C LEU A 967 19.76 -39.01 39.28
N GLN A 968 19.05 -38.54 40.31
CA GLN A 968 19.54 -37.45 41.13
C GLN A 968 20.84 -37.77 41.88
N ARG A 969 21.01 -39.03 42.31
CA ARG A 969 22.23 -39.48 43.03
C ARG A 969 23.41 -39.67 42.10
N CYS A 970 23.21 -40.32 40.95
CA CYS A 970 24.25 -40.52 39.97
C CYS A 970 24.77 -39.18 39.42
N PHE A 971 23.89 -38.19 39.24
CA PHE A 971 24.30 -36.86 38.82
C PHE A 971 25.11 -36.13 39.90
N LEU A 972 24.74 -36.30 41.17
CA LEU A 972 25.48 -35.75 42.31
C LEU A 972 26.87 -36.41 42.48
N GLU A 973 26.95 -37.73 42.31
CA GLU A 973 28.20 -38.49 42.48
C GLU A 973 29.13 -38.42 41.27
N HIS A 974 28.65 -37.92 40.12
CA HIS A 974 29.44 -37.86 38.91
C HIS A 974 30.54 -36.80 38.99
N ASP A 975 31.76 -37.16 38.59
CA ASP A 975 32.83 -36.18 38.39
C ASP A 975 32.62 -35.46 37.05
N TRP A 976 32.00 -34.28 37.12
CA TRP A 976 31.77 -33.41 35.96
C TRP A 976 33.05 -32.75 35.44
N LYS A 977 34.19 -32.92 36.12
CA LYS A 977 35.50 -32.33 35.79
C LYS A 977 35.52 -30.79 35.77
N THR A 978 34.47 -30.17 36.28
CA THR A 978 34.29 -28.72 36.35
C THR A 978 33.29 -28.38 37.46
N ASP A 979 33.50 -27.26 38.14
CA ASP A 979 32.58 -26.65 39.11
C ASP A 979 31.84 -25.44 38.53
N VAL A 980 32.04 -25.18 37.22
CA VAL A 980 31.53 -24.01 36.53
C VAL A 980 30.00 -24.02 36.46
N PHE A 981 29.38 -25.19 36.22
CA PHE A 981 27.91 -25.32 36.22
C PHE A 981 27.31 -24.97 37.58
N ASP A 982 27.92 -25.46 38.67
CA ASP A 982 27.52 -25.17 40.04
C ASP A 982 27.65 -23.69 40.37
N THR A 983 28.76 -23.07 39.94
CA THR A 983 29.01 -21.64 40.13
C THR A 983 27.93 -20.81 39.44
N SER A 984 27.58 -21.15 38.19
CA SER A 984 26.52 -20.47 37.43
C SER A 984 25.15 -20.62 38.09
N TYR A 985 24.76 -21.83 38.54
CA TYR A 985 23.48 -21.98 39.24
C TYR A 985 23.40 -21.14 40.51
N ARG A 986 24.48 -21.10 41.30
CA ARG A 986 24.52 -20.29 42.53
C ARG A 986 24.48 -18.80 42.24
N GLU A 987 25.01 -18.36 41.12
CA GLU A 987 24.94 -16.98 40.67
C GLU A 987 23.54 -16.62 40.19
N PHE A 988 22.89 -17.48 39.39
CA PHE A 988 21.51 -17.29 38.95
C PHE A 988 20.55 -17.17 40.14
N GLU A 989 20.72 -18.00 41.17
CA GLU A 989 19.90 -17.88 42.39
C GLU A 989 20.15 -16.58 43.16
N ARG A 990 21.41 -16.12 43.24
CA ARG A 990 21.75 -14.86 43.93
C ARG A 990 21.18 -13.65 43.20
N GLN A 991 21.29 -13.62 41.87
CA GLN A 991 20.67 -12.60 41.04
C GLN A 991 19.14 -12.61 41.21
N HIS A 992 18.52 -13.78 41.22
CA HIS A 992 17.07 -13.87 41.40
C HIS A 992 16.60 -13.37 42.79
N ALA A 993 17.41 -13.52 43.84
CA ALA A 993 17.12 -12.94 45.15
C ALA A 993 17.32 -11.43 45.25
N GLU A 994 18.12 -10.83 44.37
CA GLU A 994 18.22 -9.37 44.24
C GLU A 994 16.97 -8.81 43.57
N ASP A 995 16.41 -9.55 42.60
CA ASP A 995 15.22 -9.16 41.83
C ASP A 995 13.90 -9.43 42.58
N ASP A 996 13.83 -10.51 43.36
CA ASP A 996 12.67 -10.92 44.16
C ASP A 996 13.02 -11.05 45.64
N GLY A 997 12.59 -10.07 46.44
CA GLY A 997 12.86 -10.02 47.88
C GLY A 997 12.22 -11.15 48.69
N ASP A 998 11.23 -11.86 48.14
CA ASP A 998 10.61 -13.03 48.78
C ASP A 998 11.28 -14.36 48.35
N TYR A 999 12.19 -14.33 47.37
CA TYR A 999 12.96 -15.48 46.93
C TYR A 999 14.22 -15.68 47.79
N VAL A 1000 14.29 -16.84 48.46
CA VAL A 1000 15.48 -17.23 49.23
C VAL A 1000 16.30 -18.24 48.41
N PRO A 1001 17.57 -17.94 48.04
CA PRO A 1001 18.43 -18.84 47.29
C PRO A 1001 18.58 -20.20 48.00
N PRO A 1002 18.07 -21.31 47.43
CA PRO A 1002 18.11 -22.61 48.09
C PRO A 1002 19.54 -23.16 48.21
N THR A 1003 20.46 -22.71 47.34
CA THR A 1003 21.85 -23.19 47.31
C THR A 1003 22.89 -22.07 47.24
N GLY A 1004 22.51 -20.86 46.80
CA GLY A 1004 23.42 -19.73 46.56
C GLY A 1004 24.31 -19.38 47.76
N HIS A 1005 23.79 -19.52 48.98
CA HIS A 1005 24.47 -19.17 50.24
C HIS A 1005 24.92 -20.37 51.07
N LEU A 1006 24.84 -21.59 50.55
CA LEU A 1006 25.34 -22.76 51.27
C LEU A 1006 26.87 -22.72 51.37
N ASP A 1007 27.37 -23.14 52.52
CA ASP A 1007 28.81 -23.37 52.73
C ASP A 1007 29.33 -24.40 51.71
N PRO A 1008 30.52 -24.23 51.11
CA PRO A 1008 31.04 -25.13 50.07
C PRO A 1008 31.06 -26.61 50.47
N ASP A 1009 31.35 -26.93 51.74
CA ASP A 1009 31.39 -28.32 52.22
C ASP A 1009 29.97 -28.90 52.35
N VAL A 1010 28.97 -28.06 52.59
CA VAL A 1010 27.56 -28.45 52.63
C VAL A 1010 26.99 -28.55 51.21
N TYR A 1011 27.36 -27.61 50.33
CA TYR A 1011 26.94 -27.58 48.94
C TYR A 1011 27.37 -28.84 48.19
N SER A 1012 28.66 -29.18 48.22
CA SER A 1012 29.23 -30.33 47.49
C SER A 1012 28.64 -31.69 47.90
N ARG A 1013 28.11 -31.81 49.13
CA ARG A 1013 27.39 -33.01 49.60
C ARG A 1013 25.98 -33.14 49.04
N LEU A 1014 25.39 -32.05 48.55
CA LEU A 1014 23.99 -31.98 48.13
C LEU A 1014 23.86 -31.68 46.64
N TRP A 1015 24.80 -30.95 46.04
CA TRP A 1015 24.72 -30.40 44.68
C TRP A 1015 26.07 -30.53 43.97
N ASN A 1016 26.04 -30.96 42.71
CA ASN A 1016 27.20 -31.11 41.84
C ASN A 1016 26.71 -31.22 40.37
N GLY A 1017 27.25 -30.39 39.49
CA GLY A 1017 27.03 -30.38 38.05
C GLY A 1017 25.62 -30.00 37.60
N LEU A 1018 25.18 -30.63 36.50
CA LEU A 1018 23.91 -30.31 35.85
C LEU A 1018 22.70 -30.69 36.73
N ARG A 1019 21.77 -29.74 36.90
CA ARG A 1019 20.59 -29.93 37.75
C ARG A 1019 19.38 -30.34 36.90
N VAL A 1020 18.94 -31.58 37.05
CA VAL A 1020 17.83 -32.15 36.27
C VAL A 1020 16.53 -32.05 37.06
N ARG A 1021 15.50 -31.43 36.49
CA ARG A 1021 14.12 -31.44 37.03
C ARG A 1021 13.38 -32.66 36.49
N VAL A 1022 12.55 -33.30 37.31
CA VAL A 1022 11.88 -34.56 36.97
C VAL A 1022 10.42 -34.57 37.41
N GLY A 1023 9.53 -34.99 36.52
CA GLY A 1023 8.09 -35.17 36.80
C GLY A 1023 7.57 -36.53 36.41
N ILE A 1024 6.78 -37.14 37.28
CA ILE A 1024 6.28 -38.52 37.15
C ILE A 1024 4.76 -38.57 37.28
N HIS A 1025 4.11 -39.17 36.29
CA HIS A 1025 2.67 -39.42 36.30
C HIS A 1025 2.31 -40.81 35.77
N THR A 1026 1.30 -41.43 36.38
CA THR A 1026 0.80 -42.76 35.99
C THR A 1026 -0.66 -42.66 35.57
N GLY A 1027 -0.98 -43.25 34.41
CA GLY A 1027 -2.34 -43.26 33.85
C GLY A 1027 -2.43 -44.04 32.55
N LEU A 1028 -3.63 -44.14 31.97
CA LEU A 1028 -3.83 -44.79 30.68
C LEU A 1028 -3.35 -43.86 29.54
N CYS A 1029 -2.65 -44.41 28.56
CA CYS A 1029 -2.11 -43.67 27.41
C CYS A 1029 -2.74 -44.15 26.11
N ASP A 1030 -2.81 -43.25 25.12
CA ASP A 1030 -2.98 -43.65 23.72
C ASP A 1030 -1.61 -44.08 23.18
N ILE A 1031 -1.40 -45.40 23.11
CA ILE A 1031 -0.11 -46.02 22.76
C ILE A 1031 -0.07 -46.24 21.25
N ARG A 1032 0.92 -45.67 20.56
CA ARG A 1032 1.09 -45.78 19.12
C ARG A 1032 2.46 -46.33 18.76
N HIS A 1033 2.49 -47.23 17.79
CA HIS A 1033 3.74 -47.74 17.21
C HIS A 1033 4.01 -47.03 15.88
N ASP A 1034 5.21 -46.47 15.74
CA ASP A 1034 5.63 -45.76 14.53
C ASP A 1034 6.35 -46.72 13.56
N GLU A 1035 5.84 -46.83 12.34
CA GLU A 1035 6.39 -47.71 11.31
C GLU A 1035 7.76 -47.26 10.79
N VAL A 1036 8.12 -45.99 10.94
CA VAL A 1036 9.40 -45.41 10.49
C VAL A 1036 10.46 -45.59 11.56
N THR A 1037 10.20 -45.12 12.80
CA THR A 1037 11.18 -45.19 13.89
C THR A 1037 11.24 -46.56 14.59
N LYS A 1038 10.28 -47.45 14.29
CA LYS A 1038 10.10 -48.77 14.90
C LYS A 1038 9.96 -48.71 16.43
N GLY A 1039 9.58 -47.57 17.00
CA GLY A 1039 9.39 -47.34 18.43
C GLY A 1039 7.93 -47.12 18.82
N TYR A 1040 7.66 -47.15 20.13
CA TYR A 1040 6.37 -46.78 20.71
C TYR A 1040 6.38 -45.34 21.24
N ASP A 1041 5.25 -44.63 21.08
CA ASP A 1041 4.99 -43.29 21.61
C ASP A 1041 3.67 -43.25 22.39
N TYR A 1042 3.54 -42.30 23.33
CA TYR A 1042 2.46 -42.26 24.33
C TYR A 1042 1.79 -40.88 24.34
N TYR A 1043 0.54 -40.85 23.91
CA TYR A 1043 -0.23 -39.62 23.76
C TYR A 1043 -1.37 -39.53 24.78
N GLY A 1044 -1.95 -38.33 24.89
CA GLY A 1044 -3.15 -38.06 25.66
C GLY A 1044 -2.86 -37.45 27.04
N ARG A 1045 -3.91 -37.43 27.89
CA ARG A 1045 -3.90 -36.69 29.16
C ARG A 1045 -2.78 -37.10 30.11
N THR A 1046 -2.39 -38.38 30.10
CA THR A 1046 -1.34 -38.92 30.97
C THR A 1046 0.03 -38.35 30.60
N SER A 1047 0.38 -38.28 29.32
CA SER A 1047 1.63 -37.67 28.84
C SER A 1047 1.67 -36.18 29.17
N ASN A 1048 0.60 -35.45 28.85
CA ASN A 1048 0.50 -34.01 29.16
C ASN A 1048 0.60 -33.73 30.66
N MET A 1049 0.06 -34.60 31.51
CA MET A 1049 0.14 -34.46 32.97
C MET A 1049 1.56 -34.72 33.48
N ALA A 1050 2.27 -35.72 32.93
CA ALA A 1050 3.65 -36.01 33.28
C ALA A 1050 4.58 -34.83 32.94
N ALA A 1051 4.48 -34.29 31.72
CA ALA A 1051 5.24 -33.13 31.28
C ALA A 1051 4.96 -31.88 32.14
N ARG A 1052 3.70 -31.59 32.45
CA ARG A 1052 3.34 -30.45 33.33
C ARG A 1052 3.77 -30.64 34.79
N THR A 1053 3.92 -31.88 35.24
CA THR A 1053 4.46 -32.18 36.57
C THR A 1053 5.97 -31.92 36.61
N GLU A 1054 6.67 -32.20 35.51
CA GLU A 1054 8.10 -31.90 35.36
C GLU A 1054 8.35 -30.40 35.25
N SER A 1055 7.56 -29.68 34.45
CA SER A 1055 7.82 -28.27 34.14
C SER A 1055 7.76 -27.33 35.35
N ILE A 1056 7.07 -27.75 36.42
CA ILE A 1056 6.97 -26.98 37.67
C ILE A 1056 8.02 -27.39 38.73
N ALA A 1057 8.79 -28.45 38.46
CA ALA A 1057 9.86 -28.90 39.36
C ALA A 1057 11.10 -28.03 39.20
N ASN A 1058 11.80 -27.79 40.30
CA ASN A 1058 13.11 -27.14 40.29
C ASN A 1058 14.22 -28.12 39.85
N GLY A 1059 15.35 -27.60 39.41
CA GLY A 1059 16.53 -28.39 39.12
C GLY A 1059 16.96 -29.23 40.32
N GLY A 1060 17.12 -30.54 40.10
CA GLY A 1060 17.44 -31.49 41.16
C GLY A 1060 16.23 -32.04 41.94
N GLN A 1061 15.01 -31.56 41.64
CA GLN A 1061 13.76 -31.95 42.29
C GLN A 1061 13.04 -33.03 41.47
N VAL A 1062 12.41 -33.98 42.18
CA VAL A 1062 11.58 -35.03 41.59
C VAL A 1062 10.16 -34.93 42.13
N LEU A 1063 9.19 -34.72 41.24
CA LEU A 1063 7.77 -34.62 41.59
C LEU A 1063 6.97 -35.81 41.10
N LEU A 1064 6.20 -36.40 42.01
CA LEU A 1064 5.21 -37.43 41.76
C LEU A 1064 3.82 -36.80 41.87
N SER A 1065 3.02 -36.94 40.82
CA SER A 1065 1.59 -36.68 40.92
C SER A 1065 0.92 -37.66 41.89
N ARG A 1066 -0.26 -37.30 42.41
CA ARG A 1066 -1.09 -38.20 43.24
C ARG A 1066 -1.28 -39.57 42.61
N SER A 1067 -1.54 -39.61 41.30
CA SER A 1067 -1.77 -40.87 40.59
C SER A 1067 -0.52 -41.74 40.59
N ALA A 1068 0.67 -41.18 40.38
CA ALA A 1068 1.92 -41.93 40.44
C ALA A 1068 2.22 -42.43 41.87
N TYR A 1069 2.07 -41.58 42.88
CA TYR A 1069 2.30 -41.96 44.27
C TYR A 1069 1.33 -43.06 44.75
N HIS A 1070 0.06 -43.00 44.33
CA HIS A 1070 -0.93 -44.03 44.68
C HIS A 1070 -0.89 -45.27 43.79
N ALA A 1071 -0.22 -45.23 42.63
CA ALA A 1071 0.03 -46.40 41.81
C ALA A 1071 1.08 -47.35 42.42
N LEU A 1072 1.91 -46.83 43.34
CA LEU A 1072 2.80 -47.63 44.17
C LEU A 1072 1.98 -48.45 45.20
N SER A 1073 2.44 -49.67 45.49
CA SER A 1073 1.95 -50.44 46.64
C SER A 1073 2.36 -49.80 47.97
N THR A 1074 1.73 -50.23 49.06
CA THR A 1074 2.06 -49.72 50.40
C THR A 1074 3.51 -50.01 50.79
N SER A 1075 4.01 -51.22 50.51
CA SER A 1075 5.41 -51.60 50.77
C SER A 1075 6.43 -50.86 49.90
N GLU A 1076 6.04 -50.43 48.70
CA GLU A 1076 6.90 -49.62 47.82
C GLU A 1076 6.94 -48.17 48.30
N ARG A 1077 5.82 -47.61 48.77
CA ARG A 1077 5.80 -46.26 49.36
C ARG A 1077 6.67 -46.17 50.62
N GLU A 1078 6.73 -47.22 51.43
CA GLU A 1078 7.58 -47.29 52.63
C GLU A 1078 9.08 -47.25 52.30
N GLN A 1079 9.46 -47.67 51.08
CA GLN A 1079 10.85 -47.63 50.61
C GLN A 1079 11.26 -46.27 50.03
N LEU A 1080 10.30 -45.36 49.80
CA LEU A 1080 10.56 -44.05 49.23
C LEU A 1080 10.41 -42.95 50.28
N ASN A 1081 11.41 -42.08 50.39
CA ASN A 1081 11.32 -40.89 51.21
C ASN A 1081 10.57 -39.80 50.43
N VAL A 1082 9.36 -39.44 50.86
CA VAL A 1082 8.47 -38.54 50.11
C VAL A 1082 7.90 -37.45 51.01
N THR A 1083 7.91 -36.20 50.54
CA THR A 1083 7.27 -35.04 51.18
C THR A 1083 6.02 -34.63 50.40
N ALA A 1084 4.86 -34.54 51.05
CA ALA A 1084 3.66 -34.02 50.40
C ALA A 1084 3.73 -32.50 50.24
N LEU A 1085 3.52 -31.99 49.02
CA LEU A 1085 3.54 -30.56 48.71
C LEU A 1085 2.14 -29.93 48.60
N GLY A 1086 1.09 -30.73 48.77
CA GLY A 1086 -0.30 -30.26 48.71
C GLY A 1086 -0.86 -30.17 47.30
N ASP A 1087 -2.01 -29.49 47.17
CA ASP A 1087 -2.75 -29.33 45.91
C ASP A 1087 -2.12 -28.22 45.06
N VAL A 1088 -1.54 -28.58 43.92
CA VAL A 1088 -0.85 -27.65 43.01
C VAL A 1088 -1.68 -27.42 41.75
N PRO A 1089 -2.01 -26.17 41.39
CA PRO A 1089 -2.68 -25.88 40.13
C PRO A 1089 -1.71 -26.06 38.96
N LEU A 1090 -2.08 -26.88 37.98
CA LEU A 1090 -1.31 -27.05 36.74
C LEU A 1090 -2.04 -26.39 35.58
N ARG A 1091 -1.30 -25.68 34.72
CA ARG A 1091 -1.84 -25.03 33.51
C ARG A 1091 -2.60 -26.05 32.65
N GLY A 1092 -3.85 -25.75 32.31
CA GLY A 1092 -4.69 -26.62 31.47
C GLY A 1092 -5.14 -27.94 32.13
N VAL A 1093 -4.98 -28.09 33.45
CA VAL A 1093 -5.56 -29.19 34.24
C VAL A 1093 -6.71 -28.61 35.07
N PRO A 1094 -7.97 -29.08 34.90
CA PRO A 1094 -9.14 -28.43 35.51
C PRO A 1094 -9.20 -28.46 37.03
N LYS A 1095 -8.49 -29.38 37.68
CA LYS A 1095 -8.44 -29.54 39.14
C LYS A 1095 -6.99 -29.48 39.59
N PRO A 1096 -6.68 -28.80 40.71
CA PRO A 1096 -5.38 -28.91 41.35
C PRO A 1096 -4.99 -30.37 41.58
N VAL A 1097 -3.71 -30.66 41.37
CA VAL A 1097 -3.15 -32.01 41.46
C VAL A 1097 -2.33 -32.08 42.73
N LYS A 1098 -2.61 -33.05 43.60
CA LYS A 1098 -1.74 -33.28 44.76
C LYS A 1098 -0.36 -33.72 44.31
N MET A 1099 0.66 -32.99 44.74
CA MET A 1099 2.05 -33.26 44.44
C MET A 1099 2.80 -33.83 45.63
N TYR A 1100 3.74 -34.71 45.32
CA TYR A 1100 4.60 -35.40 46.26
C TYR A 1100 6.04 -35.26 45.78
N GLN A 1101 6.91 -34.65 46.57
CA GLN A 1101 8.33 -34.58 46.28
C GLN A 1101 9.00 -35.88 46.72
N LEU A 1102 9.69 -36.55 45.79
CA LEU A 1102 10.58 -37.66 46.13
C LEU A 1102 11.93 -37.08 46.58
N ASN A 1103 12.29 -37.32 47.84
CA ASN A 1103 13.52 -36.85 48.46
C ASN A 1103 14.70 -37.75 48.08
N ALA A 1104 15.07 -37.69 46.80
CA ALA A 1104 16.09 -38.56 46.20
C ALA A 1104 17.48 -38.38 46.85
N VAL A 1105 17.88 -37.13 47.06
CA VAL A 1105 19.06 -36.72 47.83
C VAL A 1105 18.59 -36.10 49.13
N PRO A 1106 18.69 -36.81 50.27
CA PRO A 1106 18.26 -36.29 51.57
C PRO A 1106 19.02 -35.00 51.92
N GLY A 1107 18.27 -33.97 52.34
CA GLY A 1107 18.85 -32.68 52.73
C GLY A 1107 18.78 -31.59 51.66
N ARG A 1108 18.42 -31.92 50.41
CA ARG A 1108 18.13 -30.89 49.40
C ARG A 1108 16.88 -30.09 49.76
N THR A 1109 17.00 -28.78 49.67
CA THR A 1109 15.91 -27.80 49.73
C THR A 1109 15.72 -27.18 48.36
N PHE A 1110 14.48 -26.78 48.05
CA PHE A 1110 14.12 -26.21 46.76
C PHE A 1110 13.35 -24.91 46.98
N ALA A 1111 13.38 -24.03 45.98
CA ALA A 1111 12.50 -22.86 45.93
C ALA A 1111 11.03 -23.28 45.77
N ALA A 1112 10.13 -22.30 45.72
CA ALA A 1112 8.74 -22.54 45.35
C ALA A 1112 8.66 -23.27 44.00
N LEU A 1113 7.56 -24.01 43.79
CA LEU A 1113 7.33 -24.67 42.50
C LEU A 1113 7.21 -23.62 41.39
N ARG A 1114 7.76 -23.91 40.22
CA ARG A 1114 7.89 -22.98 39.09
C ARG A 1114 6.55 -22.81 38.36
N LEU A 1115 5.60 -22.11 38.98
CA LEU A 1115 4.25 -21.92 38.45
C LEU A 1115 4.17 -20.88 37.31
N ASP A 1116 5.21 -20.05 37.15
CA ASP A 1116 5.22 -18.88 36.27
C ASP A 1116 5.95 -19.07 34.92
N ASN A 1117 6.47 -20.25 34.59
CA ASN A 1117 7.23 -20.44 33.36
C ASN A 1117 6.38 -20.64 32.08
N GLU A 1118 6.66 -19.83 31.05
CA GLU A 1118 6.34 -20.02 29.63
C GLU A 1118 7.42 -20.84 28.89
N ALA A 1119 6.93 -21.68 27.96
CA ALA A 1119 7.49 -22.44 26.82
C ALA A 1119 9.00 -22.50 26.48
N ALA A 1120 9.46 -23.72 26.15
CA ALA A 1120 10.29 -23.95 24.96
C ALA A 1120 9.35 -24.36 23.81
N ASP A 1121 9.50 -23.71 22.66
CA ASP A 1121 8.86 -24.09 21.40
C ASP A 1121 9.32 -25.50 20.98
N ASP A 1122 8.42 -26.48 21.09
CA ASP A 1122 8.53 -27.76 20.38
C ASP A 1122 7.60 -27.71 19.16
N ASP A 1123 8.25 -27.71 18.00
CA ASP A 1123 7.64 -27.76 16.68
C ASP A 1123 6.81 -29.04 16.50
N GLY A 1124 5.52 -28.86 16.22
CA GLY A 1124 4.74 -29.76 15.37
C GLY A 1124 4.51 -31.21 15.84
N SER A 1125 3.47 -31.44 16.66
CA SER A 1125 2.28 -32.21 16.27
C SER A 1125 1.46 -32.74 17.47
N SER A 1126 0.29 -32.15 17.69
CA SER A 1126 -0.99 -32.87 17.81
C SER A 1126 -2.06 -31.92 18.35
N ALA A 1127 -3.09 -31.72 17.55
CA ALA A 1127 -4.22 -30.86 17.87
C ALA A 1127 -5.06 -31.42 19.02
N SER A 1128 -5.32 -30.61 20.05
CA SER A 1128 -6.56 -30.65 20.81
C SER A 1128 -6.83 -29.29 21.45
N PHE A 1129 -7.68 -28.50 20.78
CA PHE A 1129 -8.17 -27.23 21.30
C PHE A 1129 -9.24 -27.49 22.37
N SER A 1130 -9.04 -26.98 23.59
CA SER A 1130 -10.14 -26.72 24.51
C SER A 1130 -10.42 -25.21 24.54
N ASP A 1131 -11.44 -24.82 23.77
CA ASP A 1131 -12.15 -23.55 23.85
C ASP A 1131 -12.81 -23.40 25.23
N ALA A 1132 -12.16 -22.69 26.17
CA ALA A 1132 -12.75 -21.96 27.30
C ALA A 1132 -11.66 -21.68 28.35
N GLY A 1133 -10.96 -20.55 28.22
CA GLY A 1133 -9.99 -20.18 29.26
C GLY A 1133 -9.13 -18.98 28.91
N SER A 1134 -9.73 -17.81 28.72
CA SER A 1134 -9.18 -16.51 29.14
C SER A 1134 -10.09 -15.38 28.66
N VAL A 1135 -11.02 -14.97 29.52
CA VAL A 1135 -11.85 -13.76 29.30
C VAL A 1135 -11.42 -12.61 30.24
N CYS A 1136 -10.38 -12.79 31.07
CA CYS A 1136 -10.01 -11.82 32.11
C CYS A 1136 -8.52 -11.46 32.22
N GLY A 1137 -7.73 -11.55 31.14
CA GLY A 1137 -6.39 -10.94 31.08
C GLY A 1137 -6.41 -9.54 30.44
N PRO A 1138 -5.53 -8.60 30.84
CA PRO A 1138 -5.35 -7.33 30.13
C PRO A 1138 -4.89 -7.59 28.69
N LEU A 1139 -5.42 -6.82 27.74
CA LEU A 1139 -5.11 -6.97 26.31
C LEU A 1139 -3.68 -6.44 26.04
N THR A 1140 -2.88 -7.16 25.25
CA THR A 1140 -1.60 -6.64 24.72
C THR A 1140 -1.85 -5.41 23.84
N GLY A 1141 -0.81 -4.59 23.59
CA GLY A 1141 -0.95 -3.38 22.76
C GLY A 1141 -1.57 -3.64 21.38
N SER A 1142 -1.16 -4.72 20.72
CA SER A 1142 -1.70 -5.15 19.42
C SER A 1142 -3.13 -5.70 19.54
N SER A 1143 -3.42 -6.50 20.58
CA SER A 1143 -4.77 -6.99 20.86
C SER A 1143 -5.75 -5.84 21.16
N LEU A 1144 -5.29 -4.77 21.82
CA LEU A 1144 -6.10 -3.58 22.10
C LEU A 1144 -6.41 -2.79 20.81
N MET A 1145 -5.44 -2.66 19.92
CA MET A 1145 -5.61 -2.00 18.60
C MET A 1145 -6.54 -2.78 17.67
N ILE A 1146 -6.49 -4.12 17.71
CA ILE A 1146 -7.40 -4.98 16.96
C ILE A 1146 -8.81 -4.90 17.55
N ALA A 1147 -8.94 -4.89 18.88
CA ALA A 1147 -10.23 -4.74 19.55
C ALA A 1147 -10.89 -3.41 19.20
N SER A 1148 -10.17 -2.30 19.28
CA SER A 1148 -10.70 -0.98 18.91
C SER A 1148 -11.09 -0.90 17.44
N SER A 1149 -10.31 -1.51 16.54
CA SER A 1149 -10.60 -1.54 15.11
C SER A 1149 -11.85 -2.37 14.79
N LEU A 1150 -11.97 -3.56 15.36
CA LEU A 1150 -13.14 -4.42 15.17
C LEU A 1150 -14.40 -3.79 15.79
N GLN A 1151 -14.27 -3.12 16.93
CA GLN A 1151 -15.36 -2.43 17.59
C GLN A 1151 -15.80 -1.18 16.80
N ALA A 1152 -14.89 -0.44 16.17
CA ALA A 1152 -15.22 0.66 15.28
C ALA A 1152 -15.95 0.18 14.01
N ILE A 1153 -15.53 -0.95 13.43
CA ILE A 1153 -16.12 -1.51 12.20
C ILE A 1153 -17.49 -2.12 12.47
N PHE A 1154 -17.62 -2.98 13.49
CA PHE A 1154 -18.84 -3.74 13.72
C PHE A 1154 -19.77 -3.10 14.75
N GLY A 1155 -19.30 -2.13 15.54
CA GLY A 1155 -20.10 -1.41 16.54
C GLY A 1155 -21.17 -0.48 15.96
N THR A 1156 -21.11 -0.16 14.66
CA THR A 1156 -22.11 0.63 13.93
C THR A 1156 -23.16 -0.23 13.21
N VAL A 1157 -22.93 -1.55 13.11
CA VAL A 1157 -23.83 -2.52 12.46
C VAL A 1157 -24.95 -2.92 13.44
N CYS A 1158 -26.17 -3.23 12.96
CA CYS A 1158 -27.25 -3.68 13.86
C CYS A 1158 -26.98 -5.10 14.40
N ALA A 1159 -27.46 -5.41 15.62
CA ALA A 1159 -27.13 -6.65 16.33
C ALA A 1159 -27.41 -7.93 15.53
N ALA A 1160 -28.53 -7.95 14.78
CA ALA A 1160 -28.90 -9.08 13.91
C ALA A 1160 -27.95 -9.32 12.73
N GLN A 1161 -27.20 -8.30 12.28
CA GLN A 1161 -26.24 -8.41 11.18
C GLN A 1161 -24.81 -8.68 11.65
N ARG A 1162 -24.45 -8.27 12.89
CA ARG A 1162 -23.12 -8.51 13.48
C ARG A 1162 -22.78 -10.00 13.53
N GLU A 1163 -23.72 -10.82 13.99
CA GLU A 1163 -23.56 -12.27 14.08
C GLU A 1163 -23.23 -12.90 12.71
N LYS A 1164 -23.96 -12.50 11.66
CA LYS A 1164 -23.77 -13.05 10.30
C LYS A 1164 -22.41 -12.70 9.71
N LEU A 1165 -21.89 -11.50 10.00
CA LEU A 1165 -20.61 -11.02 9.50
C LEU A 1165 -19.43 -11.56 10.29
N LEU A 1166 -19.58 -11.76 11.60
CA LEU A 1166 -18.50 -12.20 12.47
C LEU A 1166 -18.38 -13.72 12.61
N ASN A 1167 -19.45 -14.50 12.40
CA ASN A 1167 -19.39 -15.96 12.48
C ASN A 1167 -18.33 -16.59 11.57
N PRO A 1168 -18.21 -16.23 10.27
CA PRO A 1168 -17.17 -16.78 9.40
C PRO A 1168 -15.75 -16.43 9.88
N VAL A 1169 -15.60 -15.25 10.50
CA VAL A 1169 -14.32 -14.79 11.06
C VAL A 1169 -14.00 -15.56 12.34
N CYS A 1170 -14.99 -15.76 13.22
CA CYS A 1170 -14.85 -16.57 14.42
C CYS A 1170 -14.51 -18.02 14.07
N GLU A 1171 -15.15 -18.60 13.04
CA GLU A 1171 -14.84 -19.95 12.54
C GLU A 1171 -13.41 -20.04 12.00
N ARG A 1172 -13.01 -19.08 11.15
CA ARG A 1172 -11.65 -19.04 10.58
C ARG A 1172 -10.58 -18.99 11.66
N TRP A 1173 -10.79 -18.19 12.70
CA TRP A 1173 -9.87 -18.05 13.82
C TRP A 1173 -10.15 -19.03 14.97
N ARG A 1174 -11.13 -19.93 14.82
CA ARG A 1174 -11.58 -20.88 15.86
C ARG A 1174 -11.90 -20.21 17.20
N VAL A 1175 -12.57 -19.08 17.19
CA VAL A 1175 -12.98 -18.33 18.39
C VAL A 1175 -14.34 -18.84 18.83
N SER A 1176 -14.44 -19.31 20.07
CA SER A 1176 -15.70 -19.77 20.66
C SER A 1176 -16.65 -18.59 20.91
N VAL A 1177 -17.84 -18.70 20.32
CA VAL A 1177 -18.93 -17.71 20.41
C VAL A 1177 -19.80 -17.97 21.65
N PRO A 1178 -20.28 -16.94 22.39
CA PRO A 1178 -21.24 -17.07 23.49
C PRO A 1178 -22.56 -17.76 23.07
N ARG A 1179 -23.28 -18.37 24.03
CA ARG A 1179 -24.56 -19.04 23.74
C ARG A 1179 -25.68 -18.02 23.46
N LYS A 1180 -26.44 -18.30 22.40
CA LYS A 1180 -27.58 -17.56 21.83
C LYS A 1180 -28.53 -16.89 22.85
N GLY A 1181 -28.60 -15.56 22.82
CA GLY A 1181 -29.78 -14.78 23.25
C GLY A 1181 -30.77 -14.56 22.10
N ASN A 1182 -32.03 -14.25 22.41
CA ASN A 1182 -33.12 -14.14 21.41
C ASN A 1182 -32.95 -12.99 20.38
N ASN A 1183 -32.00 -12.06 20.56
CA ASN A 1183 -31.86 -10.84 19.74
C ASN A 1183 -30.49 -10.69 19.03
N GLY A 1184 -29.68 -11.75 18.90
CA GLY A 1184 -28.31 -11.66 18.36
C GLY A 1184 -27.31 -11.10 19.38
N TRP A 1185 -26.08 -10.78 18.97
CA TRP A 1185 -25.04 -10.28 19.89
C TRP A 1185 -25.24 -8.78 20.22
N GLU A 1186 -25.91 -8.50 21.33
CA GLU A 1186 -26.03 -7.14 21.88
C GLU A 1186 -25.08 -6.91 23.06
N GLY A 1187 -24.47 -5.72 23.12
CA GLY A 1187 -23.65 -5.27 24.23
C GLY A 1187 -22.51 -6.23 24.59
N VAL A 1188 -22.58 -6.82 25.78
CA VAL A 1188 -21.51 -7.61 26.42
C VAL A 1188 -21.12 -8.85 25.60
N GLU A 1189 -22.06 -9.48 24.89
CA GLU A 1189 -21.77 -10.66 24.07
C GLU A 1189 -20.94 -10.31 22.83
N PHE A 1190 -21.25 -9.16 22.21
CA PHE A 1190 -20.48 -8.64 21.08
C PHE A 1190 -19.07 -8.22 21.53
N GLU A 1191 -18.98 -7.51 22.66
CA GLU A 1191 -17.69 -7.14 23.24
C GLU A 1191 -16.83 -8.36 23.61
N ASP A 1192 -17.45 -9.42 24.11
CA ASP A 1192 -16.77 -10.67 24.43
C ASP A 1192 -16.26 -11.38 23.16
N VAL A 1193 -17.08 -11.43 22.09
CA VAL A 1193 -16.61 -11.98 20.81
C VAL A 1193 -15.48 -11.16 20.22
N ILE A 1194 -15.62 -9.83 20.17
CA ILE A 1194 -14.56 -8.95 19.67
C ILE A 1194 -13.30 -9.13 20.51
N ARG A 1195 -13.40 -9.12 21.84
CA ARG A 1195 -12.25 -9.30 22.73
C ARG A 1195 -11.55 -10.64 22.49
N ARG A 1196 -12.29 -11.75 22.41
CA ARG A 1196 -11.72 -13.08 22.15
C ARG A 1196 -11.03 -13.15 20.79
N LEU A 1197 -11.62 -12.53 19.77
CA LEU A 1197 -11.05 -12.48 18.44
C LEU A 1197 -9.78 -11.64 18.42
N SER A 1198 -9.78 -10.49 19.08
CA SER A 1198 -8.64 -9.60 19.18
C SER A 1198 -7.47 -10.18 19.97
N VAL A 1199 -7.72 -10.94 21.03
CA VAL A 1199 -6.67 -11.69 21.75
C VAL A 1199 -6.04 -12.73 20.83
N LYS A 1200 -6.85 -13.43 20.04
CA LYS A 1200 -6.37 -14.54 19.21
C LYS A 1200 -5.60 -14.06 17.99
N VAL A 1201 -6.08 -13.00 17.34
CA VAL A 1201 -5.38 -12.34 16.22
C VAL A 1201 -4.17 -11.57 16.73
N GLY A 1202 -4.31 -10.84 17.85
CA GLY A 1202 -3.25 -10.04 18.46
C GLY A 1202 -2.05 -10.87 18.88
N ARG A 1203 -2.26 -12.07 19.44
CA ARG A 1203 -1.15 -13.00 19.75
C ARG A 1203 -0.37 -13.45 18.53
N VAL A 1204 -1.02 -13.63 17.37
CA VAL A 1204 -0.31 -13.97 16.12
C VAL A 1204 0.50 -12.77 15.64
N VAL A 1205 -0.06 -11.56 15.72
CA VAL A 1205 0.68 -10.33 15.39
C VAL A 1205 1.88 -10.12 16.31
N ASP A 1206 1.70 -10.30 17.62
CA ASP A 1206 2.76 -10.15 18.63
C ASP A 1206 3.87 -11.21 18.43
N HIS A 1207 3.51 -12.46 18.10
CA HIS A 1207 4.46 -13.53 17.79
C HIS A 1207 5.24 -13.29 16.49
N CYS A 1208 4.64 -12.65 15.48
CA CYS A 1208 5.35 -12.25 14.26
C CYS A 1208 6.34 -11.09 14.49
N VAL A 1209 6.12 -10.25 15.50
CA VAL A 1209 7.00 -9.12 15.84
C VAL A 1209 8.17 -9.55 16.73
N SER A 1210 8.01 -10.59 17.56
CA SER A 1210 9.11 -11.12 18.40
C SER A 1210 10.11 -11.99 17.63
N ASN A 1211 9.69 -12.68 16.55
CA ASN A 1211 10.53 -13.59 15.77
C ASN A 1211 11.28 -12.95 14.58
N SER A 1212 11.36 -11.61 14.50
CA SER A 1212 12.14 -10.92 13.45
C SER A 1212 13.63 -10.68 13.80
N GLY A 1213 14.13 -11.32 14.87
CA GLY A 1213 15.56 -11.42 15.17
C GLY A 1213 16.05 -12.84 14.90
N GLU A 1214 16.79 -13.01 13.80
CA GLU A 1214 17.58 -14.20 13.43
C GLU A 1214 16.84 -15.48 12.96
N HIS A 1215 16.93 -15.70 11.63
CA HIS A 1215 16.86 -16.97 10.90
C HIS A 1215 15.74 -18.00 11.22
N SER A 1216 14.57 -17.85 10.55
CA SER A 1216 13.83 -19.00 9.99
C SER A 1216 12.77 -18.53 8.96
N GLU A 1217 13.14 -18.52 7.67
CA GLU A 1217 12.21 -18.39 6.54
C GLU A 1217 11.82 -19.78 6.06
N SER A 1218 10.56 -20.21 6.28
CA SER A 1218 10.06 -21.45 5.64
C SER A 1218 8.53 -21.60 5.54
N THR A 1219 7.70 -21.01 6.42
CA THR A 1219 6.28 -21.43 6.50
C THR A 1219 5.19 -20.36 6.44
N LEU A 1220 5.50 -19.08 6.24
CA LEU A 1220 4.50 -18.00 6.18
C LEU A 1220 3.99 -17.71 4.75
N ARG A 1221 3.40 -18.72 4.08
CA ARG A 1221 2.82 -18.61 2.71
C ARG A 1221 1.29 -18.40 2.66
N SER A 1222 0.58 -17.99 3.73
CA SER A 1222 -0.91 -17.95 3.64
C SER A 1222 -1.70 -17.00 4.56
N ALA A 1223 -1.10 -15.96 5.18
CA ALA A 1223 -1.87 -15.06 6.05
C ALA A 1223 -1.64 -13.58 5.72
N SER A 1224 -2.66 -12.93 5.16
CA SER A 1224 -2.77 -11.47 5.06
C SER A 1224 -2.86 -10.87 6.47
N LEU A 1225 -1.78 -10.27 6.98
CA LEU A 1225 -1.79 -9.48 8.22
C LEU A 1225 -1.26 -8.06 7.93
N ILE A 1226 -2.11 -7.07 8.22
CA ILE A 1226 -1.82 -5.63 8.14
C ILE A 1226 -1.01 -5.27 9.39
N ILE A 1227 0.23 -4.81 9.23
CA ILE A 1227 1.04 -4.25 10.33
C ILE A 1227 0.88 -2.72 10.32
N ILE A 1228 0.22 -2.17 11.34
CA ILE A 1228 0.18 -0.72 11.62
C ILE A 1228 1.28 -0.41 12.62
N SER A 1229 2.38 0.21 12.19
CA SER A 1229 3.43 0.70 13.10
C SER A 1229 2.98 2.01 13.78
N ARG A 1230 3.07 2.07 15.12
CA ARG A 1230 2.91 3.30 15.92
C ARG A 1230 4.25 4.04 15.97
N HIS A 1231 4.23 5.33 15.65
CA HIS A 1231 5.26 6.30 16.03
C HIS A 1231 4.70 7.27 17.08
N GLY A 1232 5.46 7.45 18.17
CA GLY A 1232 5.58 8.73 18.88
C GLY A 1232 5.03 8.81 20.31
N GLY A 1233 5.94 9.00 21.27
CA GLY A 1233 5.67 9.48 22.62
C GLY A 1233 6.96 9.74 23.40
N GLU A 1234 7.50 10.96 23.28
CA GLU A 1234 8.67 11.51 23.99
C GLU A 1234 8.46 11.60 25.52
N ASN A 1235 9.47 11.32 26.34
CA ASN A 1235 10.26 12.38 27.03
C ASN A 1235 11.31 11.86 28.04
N SER A 1236 12.42 12.63 28.06
CA SER A 1236 13.32 13.02 29.16
C SER A 1236 14.39 12.08 29.76
N THR A 1237 15.63 12.57 29.58
CA THR A 1237 16.74 12.76 30.56
C THR A 1237 17.69 11.61 30.93
N ASN A 1238 18.95 11.74 30.46
CA ASN A 1238 20.21 11.87 31.22
C ASN A 1238 21.41 11.10 30.63
N GLU A 1239 22.46 11.87 30.34
CA GLU A 1239 23.91 11.62 30.54
C GLU A 1239 24.54 10.28 30.10
N ALA A 1240 25.29 10.31 28.97
CA ALA A 1240 26.75 10.21 28.91
C ALA A 1240 27.22 10.29 27.44
#